data_AF-A0AAJ7NEC8-F1
#
_entry.id   AF-A0AAJ7NEC8-F1
#
_cell.length_a   1.000
_cell.length_b   1.000
_cell.length_c   1.000
_cell.angle_alpha   90.00
_cell.angle_beta   90.00
_cell.angle_gamma   90.00
#
_symmetry.space_group_name_H-M   'P 1'
#
loop_
_entity.id
_entity.type
_entity.pdbx_description
1 polymer ?
#
loop_
_entity_poly.entity_id
_entity_poly.type
_entity_poly.pdbx_seq_one_letter_code
_entity_poly.pdbx_strand_id
1 'polypeptide(L)'
;MGKQLTDQILDYLEEHGKVNSLRLSEIFQENHQKVIGAIKSLEAVGDLIATEQITDKKWELTSEGQHVLSHGSHEAAVYNAVPETGVPQPEIMQSVPYAKIGFSKALQAGWIAIDKSSGTPIVRKKVGSITDVTQNDLKSLGHLSDRLRNDYKKRKLIQEIVVKYVQLDRGPSFTTKLEKQETELTADLLVNGAWKDKKFKPYNFAARGATLEVGHLHPLLKVRTEFRKIFLEMGFTEMPTNNFVESSFWNFDALFQPQQHPARDAHDTFFISDPARSTNFPMDYLEKVKKVHSVGAYGSLGYRYEWRIEEAQKNILRTHTTAVSARMLYELMQQGEFKPVKYFSIDRVFRNETLDATHLAEFHQIEGVVADYDLTLGDLIGILYEFFKKLGITKLRFKPAYNPYTEPSMEIFCYHEGLKKWIEIGNSGMFRPEMLLPMGLPENVNVIAWGLSLERPTMIKYGLNNIRDLVGPRVDLEMVYNNPICRLNKTSPNSPRKKELAREKRESDERENKFCTVKRTGQVEKQKLIVFCDPKHPVKFIEQFVRHVKPYVNIHVTSHVHCNVRYFPRGMSNFCAEYRDLDQNADIRLTIIWKEIGIDPIMQLPGMHEIMGEVNIARYLNRLIEHCYPHLLRYESKGALYANEIDNYLEMLHSFLHDNTCQGIHKKSRYAMGEDISIVDILLESLEKCKSRNERDD
;
A
#
# COMPACT_ATOMS: atom_id res chain seq x y z
N MET A 1 -29.69 -25.57 -41.46
CA MET A 1 -29.16 -25.09 -40.17
C MET A 1 -30.31 -25.13 -39.18
N GLY A 2 -30.18 -25.83 -38.06
CA GLY A 2 -31.22 -25.81 -37.03
C GLY A 2 -31.44 -24.37 -36.56
N LYS A 3 -32.69 -23.91 -36.47
CA LYS A 3 -33.02 -22.59 -35.91
C LYS A 3 -32.38 -22.52 -34.51
N GLN A 4 -31.71 -21.40 -34.19
CA GLN A 4 -31.16 -21.22 -32.84
C GLN A 4 -32.33 -21.16 -31.84
N LEU A 5 -32.11 -21.65 -30.63
CA LEU A 5 -33.15 -21.73 -29.59
C LEU A 5 -33.79 -20.36 -29.30
N THR A 6 -33.04 -19.26 -29.47
CA THR A 6 -33.53 -17.88 -29.39
C THR A 6 -34.60 -17.57 -30.43
N ASP A 7 -34.39 -17.99 -31.68
CA ASP A 7 -35.33 -17.76 -32.78
C ASP A 7 -36.62 -18.55 -32.55
N GLN A 8 -36.49 -19.80 -32.07
CA GLN A 8 -37.64 -20.64 -31.73
C GLN A 8 -38.48 -20.06 -30.58
N ILE A 9 -37.83 -19.47 -29.58
CA ILE A 9 -38.52 -18.80 -28.47
C ILE A 9 -39.28 -17.57 -28.98
N LEU A 10 -38.66 -16.75 -29.84
CA LEU A 10 -39.31 -15.56 -30.41
C LEU A 10 -40.50 -15.95 -31.31
N ASP A 11 -40.32 -16.93 -32.21
CA ASP A 11 -41.40 -17.44 -33.07
C ASP A 11 -42.59 -17.95 -32.21
N TYR A 12 -42.29 -18.70 -31.13
CA TYR A 12 -43.33 -19.21 -30.23
C TYR A 12 -44.06 -18.09 -29.48
N LEU A 13 -43.33 -17.05 -29.03
CA LEU A 13 -43.88 -15.89 -28.34
C LEU A 13 -44.75 -15.01 -29.26
N GLU A 14 -44.41 -14.95 -30.55
CA GLU A 14 -45.21 -14.30 -31.58
C GLU A 14 -46.58 -14.98 -31.71
N GLU A 15 -46.60 -16.30 -31.80
CA GLU A 15 -47.84 -17.09 -31.95
C GLU A 15 -48.69 -17.15 -30.67
N HIS A 16 -48.07 -17.32 -29.49
CA HIS A 16 -48.78 -17.68 -28.25
C HIS A 16 -48.79 -16.59 -27.17
N GLY A 17 -48.02 -15.51 -27.35
CA GLY A 17 -48.01 -14.35 -26.45
C GLY A 17 -47.23 -14.56 -25.17
N LYS A 18 -47.80 -15.30 -24.20
CA LYS A 18 -47.23 -15.46 -22.85
C LYS A 18 -46.90 -16.92 -22.56
N VAL A 19 -45.70 -17.20 -22.08
CA VAL A 19 -45.24 -18.58 -21.81
C VAL A 19 -44.25 -18.62 -20.66
N ASN A 20 -44.19 -19.74 -19.93
CA ASN A 20 -43.17 -19.95 -18.90
C ASN A 20 -42.01 -20.81 -19.43
N SER A 21 -40.81 -20.58 -18.89
CA SER A 21 -39.58 -21.28 -19.31
C SER A 21 -39.58 -22.79 -19.08
N LEU A 22 -40.36 -23.31 -18.11
CA LEU A 22 -40.51 -24.76 -17.91
C LEU A 22 -41.31 -25.40 -19.05
N ARG A 23 -42.36 -24.73 -19.51
CA ARG A 23 -43.19 -25.17 -20.63
C ARG A 23 -42.42 -25.10 -21.95
N LEU A 24 -41.59 -24.08 -22.15
CA LEU A 24 -40.67 -24.02 -23.29
C LEU A 24 -39.66 -25.16 -23.27
N SER A 25 -39.14 -25.53 -22.10
CA SER A 25 -38.25 -26.69 -21.93
C SER A 25 -38.93 -28.01 -22.35
N GLU A 26 -40.20 -28.19 -22.00
CA GLU A 26 -41.00 -29.34 -22.44
C GLU A 26 -41.27 -29.34 -23.95
N ILE A 27 -41.67 -28.20 -24.51
CA ILE A 27 -42.05 -28.06 -25.93
C ILE A 27 -40.84 -28.27 -26.84
N PHE A 28 -39.72 -27.64 -26.52
CA PHE A 28 -38.51 -27.74 -27.32
C PHE A 28 -37.67 -28.99 -26.99
N GLN A 29 -38.08 -29.79 -26.00
CA GLN A 29 -37.34 -30.95 -25.50
C GLN A 29 -35.89 -30.62 -25.15
N GLU A 30 -35.65 -29.41 -24.64
CA GLU A 30 -34.32 -28.90 -24.29
C GLU A 30 -34.19 -28.72 -22.78
N ASN A 31 -32.97 -28.84 -22.28
CA ASN A 31 -32.71 -28.65 -20.85
C ASN A 31 -33.11 -27.22 -20.41
N HIS A 32 -33.84 -27.10 -19.30
CA HIS A 32 -34.32 -25.82 -18.77
C HIS A 32 -33.21 -24.77 -18.61
N GLN A 33 -31.99 -25.15 -18.26
CA GLN A 33 -30.85 -24.23 -18.16
C GLN A 33 -30.45 -23.62 -19.52
N LYS A 34 -30.54 -24.39 -20.61
CA LYS A 34 -30.29 -23.85 -21.96
C LYS A 34 -31.37 -22.87 -22.37
N VAL A 35 -32.63 -23.16 -22.06
CA VAL A 35 -33.76 -22.25 -22.32
C VAL A 35 -33.57 -20.95 -21.56
N ILE A 36 -33.20 -21.01 -20.28
CA ILE A 36 -32.86 -19.82 -19.47
C ILE A 36 -31.68 -19.04 -20.06
N GLY A 37 -30.64 -19.72 -20.55
CA GLY A 37 -29.51 -19.07 -21.24
C GLY A 37 -29.92 -18.32 -22.51
N ALA A 38 -30.81 -18.91 -23.31
CA ALA A 38 -31.38 -18.26 -24.50
C ALA A 38 -32.25 -17.05 -24.13
N ILE A 39 -33.10 -17.17 -23.10
CA ILE A 39 -33.92 -16.06 -22.59
C ILE A 39 -33.06 -14.88 -22.15
N LYS A 40 -31.99 -15.13 -21.37
CA LYS A 40 -31.04 -14.07 -20.96
C LYS A 40 -30.35 -13.40 -22.15
N SER A 41 -30.09 -14.15 -23.21
CA SER A 41 -29.51 -13.60 -24.44
C SER A 41 -30.49 -12.66 -25.15
N LEU A 42 -31.79 -12.97 -25.11
CA LEU A 42 -32.85 -12.11 -25.64
C LEU A 42 -33.09 -10.87 -24.76
N GLU A 43 -33.03 -11.01 -23.42
CA GLU A 43 -33.07 -9.85 -22.49
C GLU A 43 -31.91 -8.88 -22.71
N ALA A 44 -30.72 -9.39 -23.05
CA ALA A 44 -29.54 -8.55 -23.30
C ALA A 44 -29.68 -7.66 -24.56
N VAL A 45 -30.65 -7.94 -25.42
CA VAL A 45 -30.92 -7.18 -26.66
C VAL A 45 -31.82 -5.95 -26.37
N GLY A 46 -32.18 -5.73 -25.10
CA GLY A 46 -32.97 -4.59 -24.63
C GLY A 46 -34.43 -4.96 -24.39
N ASP A 47 -35.35 -4.07 -24.78
CA ASP A 47 -36.80 -4.21 -24.58
C ASP A 47 -37.49 -5.19 -25.56
N LEU A 48 -36.77 -6.24 -26.00
CA LEU A 48 -37.25 -7.22 -26.97
C LEU A 48 -38.30 -8.15 -26.34
N ILE A 49 -38.05 -8.60 -25.12
CA ILE A 49 -38.94 -9.45 -24.33
C ILE A 49 -39.10 -8.88 -22.92
N ALA A 50 -40.28 -9.03 -22.33
CA ALA A 50 -40.52 -8.70 -20.94
C ALA A 50 -40.47 -10.01 -20.12
N THR A 51 -39.72 -10.00 -19.03
CA THR A 51 -39.51 -11.19 -18.21
C THR A 51 -39.81 -10.93 -16.74
N GLU A 52 -40.41 -11.91 -16.10
CA GLU A 52 -40.67 -11.91 -14.67
C GLU A 52 -40.14 -13.21 -14.05
N GLN A 53 -39.28 -13.09 -13.04
CA GLN A 53 -38.71 -14.25 -12.36
C GLN A 53 -39.65 -14.72 -11.25
N ILE A 54 -40.20 -15.92 -11.40
CA ILE A 54 -41.10 -16.55 -10.43
C ILE A 54 -40.34 -17.63 -9.66
N THR A 55 -40.59 -17.70 -8.36
CA THR A 55 -39.98 -18.68 -7.46
C THR A 55 -41.06 -19.44 -6.71
N ASP A 56 -41.23 -20.72 -7.04
CA ASP A 56 -42.15 -21.61 -6.35
C ASP A 56 -41.39 -22.53 -5.39
N LYS A 57 -42.02 -22.80 -4.24
CA LYS A 57 -41.46 -23.65 -3.19
C LYS A 57 -42.31 -24.92 -3.07
N LYS A 58 -41.66 -26.06 -3.27
CA LYS A 58 -42.26 -27.38 -3.08
C LYS A 58 -41.51 -28.12 -1.97
N TRP A 59 -42.25 -28.88 -1.18
CA TRP A 59 -41.66 -29.82 -0.22
C TRP A 59 -41.62 -31.21 -0.83
N GLU A 60 -40.47 -31.86 -0.76
CA GLU A 60 -40.27 -33.24 -1.20
C GLU A 60 -39.61 -34.07 -0.10
N LEU A 61 -39.86 -35.38 -0.13
CA LEU A 61 -39.15 -36.33 0.71
C LEU A 61 -37.71 -36.45 0.24
N THR A 62 -36.77 -36.54 1.17
CA THR A 62 -35.39 -36.96 0.86
C THR A 62 -35.35 -38.47 0.65
N SER A 63 -34.23 -39.00 0.15
CA SER A 63 -34.01 -40.46 0.08
C SER A 63 -34.17 -41.13 1.45
N GLU A 64 -33.72 -40.47 2.52
CA GLU A 64 -33.89 -40.92 3.91
C GLU A 64 -35.36 -40.85 4.37
N GLY A 65 -36.08 -39.77 4.04
CA GLY A 65 -37.51 -39.66 4.32
C GLY A 65 -38.36 -40.70 3.59
N GLN A 66 -37.97 -41.04 2.36
CA GLN A 66 -38.63 -42.08 1.57
C GLN A 66 -38.36 -43.47 2.14
N HIS A 67 -37.16 -43.72 2.67
CA HIS A 67 -36.87 -44.92 3.44
C HIS A 67 -37.75 -45.01 4.71
N VAL A 68 -37.86 -43.92 5.48
CA VAL A 68 -38.75 -43.86 6.66
C VAL A 68 -40.21 -44.09 6.30
N LEU A 69 -40.67 -43.57 5.16
CA LEU A 69 -42.03 -43.82 4.67
C LEU A 69 -42.27 -45.32 4.43
N SER A 70 -41.32 -46.02 3.82
CA SER A 70 -41.43 -47.45 3.49
C SER A 70 -41.17 -48.42 4.65
N HIS A 71 -40.25 -48.11 5.57
CA HIS A 71 -39.76 -49.05 6.60
C HIS A 71 -40.06 -48.63 8.05
N GLY A 72 -40.72 -47.49 8.25
CA GLY A 72 -40.94 -46.89 9.58
C GLY A 72 -39.83 -45.93 9.97
N SER A 73 -40.09 -45.09 10.98
CA SER A 73 -39.11 -44.14 11.50
C SER A 73 -37.97 -44.84 12.22
N HIS A 74 -36.82 -44.16 12.29
CA HIS A 74 -35.61 -44.72 12.92
C HIS A 74 -35.87 -45.12 14.38
N GLU A 75 -36.68 -44.34 15.11
CA GLU A 75 -37.11 -44.65 16.47
C GLU A 75 -38.03 -45.87 16.55
N ALA A 76 -38.94 -46.06 15.58
CA ALA A 76 -39.82 -47.22 15.52
C ALA A 76 -39.04 -48.49 15.11
N ALA A 77 -38.11 -48.36 14.17
CA ALA A 77 -37.21 -49.44 13.75
C ALA A 77 -36.34 -49.94 14.92
N VAL A 78 -35.77 -49.03 15.72
CA VAL A 78 -35.01 -49.38 16.93
C VAL A 78 -35.92 -50.08 17.96
N TYR A 79 -37.11 -49.55 18.23
CA TYR A 79 -38.06 -50.20 19.15
C TYR A 79 -38.42 -51.62 18.69
N ASN A 80 -38.72 -51.82 17.41
CA ASN A 80 -39.08 -53.12 16.85
C ASN A 80 -37.93 -54.13 16.92
N ALA A 81 -36.68 -53.66 16.81
CA ALA A 81 -35.48 -54.49 16.91
C ALA A 81 -35.09 -54.89 18.34
N VAL A 82 -35.71 -54.32 19.40
CA VAL A 82 -35.47 -54.73 20.80
C VAL A 82 -36.35 -55.94 21.16
N PRO A 83 -35.77 -57.09 21.54
CA PRO A 83 -36.53 -58.25 22.05
C PRO A 83 -37.10 -57.99 23.46
N GLU A 84 -38.15 -58.71 23.86
CA GLU A 84 -38.73 -58.56 25.21
C GLU A 84 -37.75 -58.92 26.34
N THR A 85 -36.79 -59.82 26.06
CA THR A 85 -35.73 -60.22 26.99
C THR A 85 -34.68 -59.12 27.24
N GLY A 86 -34.64 -58.09 26.39
CA GLY A 86 -33.64 -57.03 26.37
C GLY A 86 -32.41 -57.39 25.52
N VAL A 87 -31.69 -56.37 25.05
CA VAL A 87 -30.52 -56.51 24.18
C VAL A 87 -29.38 -55.57 24.63
N PRO A 88 -28.10 -55.98 24.56
CA PRO A 88 -26.98 -55.10 24.83
C PRO A 88 -26.99 -53.86 23.91
N GLN A 89 -26.67 -52.69 24.47
CA GLN A 89 -26.64 -51.43 23.73
C GLN A 89 -25.72 -51.46 22.48
N PRO A 90 -24.52 -52.07 22.49
CA PRO A 90 -23.68 -52.11 21.29
C PRO A 90 -24.29 -52.89 20.12
N GLU A 91 -25.09 -53.91 20.41
CA GLU A 91 -25.69 -54.79 19.41
C GLU A 91 -26.87 -54.09 18.69
N ILE A 92 -27.70 -53.36 19.42
CA ILE A 92 -28.79 -52.56 18.81
C ILE A 92 -28.23 -51.39 17.98
N MET A 93 -27.04 -50.88 18.29
CA MET A 93 -26.41 -49.80 17.52
C MET A 93 -25.92 -50.26 16.13
N GLN A 94 -25.86 -51.56 15.87
CA GLN A 94 -25.45 -52.14 14.59
C GLN A 94 -26.58 -52.87 13.85
N SER A 95 -27.73 -53.09 14.49
CA SER A 95 -28.80 -53.93 13.95
C SER A 95 -29.75 -53.23 12.96
N VAL A 96 -29.85 -51.90 13.01
CA VAL A 96 -30.73 -51.12 12.12
C VAL A 96 -30.02 -49.92 11.50
N PRO A 97 -30.36 -49.54 10.25
CA PRO A 97 -29.88 -48.29 9.66
C PRO A 97 -30.22 -47.09 10.55
N TYR A 98 -29.28 -46.15 10.72
CA TYR A 98 -29.44 -44.95 11.54
C TYR A 98 -29.77 -45.22 13.04
N ALA A 99 -29.40 -46.40 13.56
CA ALA A 99 -29.68 -46.85 14.93
C ALA A 99 -29.31 -45.83 16.02
N LYS A 100 -28.20 -45.10 15.88
CA LYS A 100 -27.77 -44.09 16.86
C LYS A 100 -28.79 -42.95 17.02
N ILE A 101 -29.38 -42.50 15.91
CA ILE A 101 -30.38 -41.43 15.89
C ILE A 101 -31.72 -41.97 16.41
N GLY A 102 -32.14 -43.14 15.90
CA GLY A 102 -33.35 -43.83 16.34
C GLY A 102 -33.35 -44.15 17.83
N PHE A 103 -32.21 -44.58 18.38
CA PHE A 103 -32.04 -44.91 19.80
C PHE A 103 -32.24 -43.69 20.70
N SER A 104 -31.63 -42.56 20.37
CA SER A 104 -31.80 -41.32 21.14
C SER A 104 -33.25 -40.85 21.14
N LYS A 105 -33.95 -41.00 20.00
CA LYS A 105 -35.34 -40.57 19.85
C LYS A 105 -36.34 -41.53 20.50
N ALA A 106 -36.14 -42.83 20.40
CA ALA A 106 -36.92 -43.83 21.10
C ALA A 106 -36.79 -43.68 22.64
N LEU A 107 -35.61 -43.28 23.13
CA LEU A 107 -35.39 -42.95 24.53
C LEU A 107 -36.10 -41.66 24.94
N GLN A 108 -36.03 -40.59 24.13
CA GLN A 108 -36.76 -39.33 24.36
C GLN A 108 -38.28 -39.51 24.34
N ALA A 109 -38.79 -40.38 23.46
CA ALA A 109 -40.20 -40.72 23.37
C ALA A 109 -40.67 -41.66 24.49
N GLY A 110 -39.75 -42.16 25.33
CA GLY A 110 -40.05 -43.09 26.42
C GLY A 110 -40.45 -44.49 25.96
N TRP A 111 -40.08 -44.90 24.74
CA TRP A 111 -40.43 -46.21 24.18
C TRP A 111 -39.49 -47.32 24.68
N ILE A 112 -38.24 -46.97 24.96
CA ILE A 112 -37.19 -47.86 25.47
C ILE A 112 -36.59 -47.31 26.77
N ALA A 113 -36.03 -48.19 27.59
CA ALA A 113 -35.31 -47.86 28.82
C ALA A 113 -33.95 -48.57 28.87
N ILE A 114 -32.98 -47.97 29.57
CA ILE A 114 -31.64 -48.53 29.73
C ILE A 114 -31.48 -48.99 31.17
N ASP A 115 -31.17 -50.28 31.33
CA ASP A 115 -30.80 -50.90 32.59
C ASP A 115 -29.26 -50.98 32.70
N LYS A 116 -28.69 -50.41 33.75
CA LYS A 116 -27.23 -50.30 33.96
C LYS A 116 -26.70 -51.20 35.09
N SER A 117 -27.53 -52.10 35.59
CA SER A 117 -27.22 -52.92 36.77
C SER A 117 -26.15 -54.00 36.55
N SER A 118 -25.84 -54.38 35.30
CA SER A 118 -25.00 -55.54 34.95
C SER A 118 -23.74 -55.22 34.12
N GLY A 119 -23.13 -54.03 34.33
CA GLY A 119 -21.86 -53.62 33.71
C GLY A 119 -21.97 -53.21 32.23
N THR A 120 -22.64 -54.02 31.40
CA THR A 120 -23.01 -53.65 30.02
C THR A 120 -24.45 -53.12 30.01
N PRO A 121 -24.72 -51.91 29.50
CA PRO A 121 -26.08 -51.37 29.48
C PRO A 121 -27.02 -52.22 28.61
N ILE A 122 -28.13 -52.69 29.19
CA ILE A 122 -29.15 -53.48 28.49
C ILE A 122 -30.33 -52.57 28.15
N VAL A 123 -30.76 -52.60 26.89
CA VAL A 123 -31.90 -51.84 26.37
C VAL A 123 -33.14 -52.72 26.46
N ARG A 124 -34.21 -52.24 27.08
CA ARG A 124 -35.50 -52.92 27.20
C ARG A 124 -36.64 -52.05 26.64
N LYS A 125 -37.71 -52.67 26.16
CA LYS A 125 -38.96 -51.98 25.83
C LYS A 125 -39.63 -51.49 27.12
N LYS A 126 -40.06 -50.23 27.14
CA LYS A 126 -40.77 -49.63 28.27
C LYS A 126 -42.30 -49.66 28.10
N VAL A 127 -42.75 -49.71 26.86
CA VAL A 127 -44.17 -49.80 26.45
C VAL A 127 -44.38 -51.05 25.60
N GLY A 128 -45.60 -51.61 25.57
CA GLY A 128 -45.92 -52.82 24.80
C GLY A 128 -46.22 -52.55 23.32
N SER A 129 -46.67 -51.35 22.96
CA SER A 129 -46.92 -50.92 21.59
C SER A 129 -46.57 -49.45 21.39
N ILE A 130 -46.24 -49.07 20.16
CA ILE A 130 -45.90 -47.69 19.77
C ILE A 130 -46.78 -47.24 18.60
N THR A 131 -46.96 -45.93 18.46
CA THR A 131 -47.54 -45.32 17.25
C THR A 131 -46.46 -44.51 16.56
N ASP A 132 -46.16 -44.85 15.30
CA ASP A 132 -45.13 -44.17 14.52
C ASP A 132 -45.65 -42.85 13.94
N VAL A 133 -45.68 -41.83 14.79
CA VAL A 133 -46.13 -40.47 14.44
C VAL A 133 -45.29 -39.90 13.29
N THR A 134 -43.98 -40.09 13.33
CA THR A 134 -43.06 -39.60 12.29
C THR A 134 -43.40 -40.19 10.91
N GLN A 135 -43.66 -41.50 10.81
CA GLN A 135 -44.04 -42.11 9.53
C GLN A 135 -45.42 -41.63 9.04
N ASN A 136 -46.39 -41.48 9.94
CA ASN A 136 -47.74 -41.01 9.57
C ASN A 136 -47.74 -39.54 9.13
N ASP A 137 -46.91 -38.71 9.75
CA ASP A 137 -46.71 -37.32 9.36
C ASP A 137 -46.06 -37.23 7.96
N LEU A 138 -45.09 -38.09 7.65
CA LEU A 138 -44.50 -38.16 6.29
C LEU A 138 -45.50 -38.67 5.22
N LYS A 139 -46.50 -39.49 5.57
CA LYS A 139 -47.58 -39.91 4.64
C LYS A 139 -48.50 -38.74 4.25
N SER A 140 -48.59 -37.71 5.08
CA SER A 140 -49.51 -36.58 4.93
C SER A 140 -48.78 -35.24 4.76
N LEU A 141 -47.73 -35.24 3.92
CA LEU A 141 -46.79 -34.13 3.74
C LEU A 141 -47.46 -32.76 3.45
N GLY A 142 -48.62 -32.76 2.79
CA GLY A 142 -49.39 -31.56 2.47
C GLY A 142 -50.05 -30.87 3.68
N HIS A 143 -50.36 -31.61 4.75
CA HIS A 143 -51.08 -31.10 5.93
C HIS A 143 -50.18 -30.79 7.13
N LEU A 144 -48.85 -30.86 6.95
CA LEU A 144 -47.90 -30.58 8.03
C LEU A 144 -47.84 -29.10 8.39
N SER A 145 -47.88 -28.79 9.69
CA SER A 145 -47.63 -27.45 10.23
C SER A 145 -46.18 -27.00 9.99
N ASP A 146 -45.94 -25.69 9.92
CA ASP A 146 -44.60 -25.12 9.69
C ASP A 146 -43.57 -25.54 10.75
N ARG A 147 -44.04 -25.75 12.00
CA ARG A 147 -43.20 -26.24 13.10
C ARG A 147 -42.68 -27.65 12.81
N LEU A 148 -43.55 -28.55 12.33
CA LEU A 148 -43.18 -29.93 11.99
C LEU A 148 -42.30 -29.98 10.73
N ARG A 149 -42.60 -29.16 9.71
CA ARG A 149 -41.76 -29.07 8.51
C ARG A 149 -40.32 -28.67 8.86
N ASN A 150 -40.15 -27.69 9.75
CA ASN A 150 -38.82 -27.27 10.19
C ASN A 150 -38.09 -28.35 11.00
N ASP A 151 -38.78 -29.13 11.82
CA ASP A 151 -38.20 -30.26 12.54
C ASP A 151 -37.75 -31.37 11.57
N TYR A 152 -38.62 -31.78 10.64
CA TYR A 152 -38.29 -32.81 9.65
C TYR A 152 -37.22 -32.39 8.65
N LYS A 153 -37.13 -31.09 8.32
CA LYS A 153 -36.01 -30.52 7.54
C LYS A 153 -34.70 -30.64 8.31
N LYS A 154 -34.67 -30.32 9.61
CA LYS A 154 -33.47 -30.52 10.45
C LYS A 154 -33.09 -31.99 10.59
N ARG A 155 -34.09 -32.89 10.61
CA ARG A 155 -33.91 -34.35 10.61
C ARG A 155 -33.54 -34.92 9.24
N LYS A 156 -33.41 -34.10 8.20
CA LYS A 156 -33.12 -34.51 6.81
C LYS A 156 -34.14 -35.49 6.21
N LEU A 157 -35.38 -35.49 6.69
CA LEU A 157 -36.45 -36.35 6.17
C LEU A 157 -37.23 -35.69 5.02
N ILE A 158 -37.32 -34.36 5.05
CA ILE A 158 -37.90 -33.57 3.97
C ILE A 158 -36.90 -32.50 3.54
N GLN A 159 -37.03 -32.07 2.29
CA GLN A 159 -36.28 -30.96 1.73
C GLN A 159 -37.22 -29.99 1.03
N GLU A 160 -36.85 -28.71 1.06
CA GLU A 160 -37.54 -27.66 0.34
C GLU A 160 -36.85 -27.47 -1.01
N ILE A 161 -37.55 -27.78 -2.09
CA ILE A 161 -37.08 -27.56 -3.45
C ILE A 161 -37.63 -26.23 -3.92
N VAL A 162 -36.71 -25.34 -4.28
CA VAL A 162 -37.01 -24.03 -4.83
C VAL A 162 -36.92 -24.14 -6.35
N VAL A 163 -38.07 -24.14 -7.02
CA VAL A 163 -38.14 -24.16 -8.48
C VAL A 163 -38.23 -22.71 -8.95
N LYS A 164 -37.19 -22.27 -9.66
CA LYS A 164 -37.15 -20.93 -10.25
C LYS A 164 -37.41 -21.05 -11.74
N TYR A 165 -38.36 -20.28 -12.26
CA TYR A 165 -38.61 -20.18 -13.68
C TYR A 165 -38.93 -18.75 -14.07
N VAL A 166 -38.71 -18.44 -15.34
CA VAL A 166 -39.01 -17.14 -15.92
C VAL A 166 -40.33 -17.21 -16.67
N GLN A 167 -41.22 -16.25 -16.42
CA GLN A 167 -42.40 -15.95 -17.21
C GLN A 167 -41.99 -14.96 -18.30
N LEU A 168 -42.33 -15.25 -19.55
CA LEU A 168 -42.00 -14.42 -20.71
C LEU A 168 -43.27 -13.82 -21.31
N ASP A 169 -43.15 -12.56 -21.70
CA ASP A 169 -44.14 -11.78 -22.44
C ASP A 169 -43.45 -10.93 -23.52
N ARG A 170 -44.23 -10.40 -24.47
CA ARG A 170 -43.71 -9.58 -25.56
C ARG A 170 -43.23 -8.24 -25.02
N GLY A 171 -42.00 -7.84 -25.38
CA GLY A 171 -41.48 -6.52 -25.05
C GLY A 171 -42.00 -5.43 -25.99
N PRO A 172 -41.85 -4.14 -25.64
CA PRO A 172 -42.22 -3.00 -26.48
C PRO A 172 -41.57 -2.99 -27.87
N SER A 173 -40.38 -3.58 -28.01
CA SER A 173 -39.61 -3.61 -29.26
C SER A 173 -39.56 -5.02 -29.87
N PHE A 174 -40.58 -5.84 -29.64
CA PHE A 174 -40.62 -7.24 -30.08
C PHE A 174 -40.46 -7.39 -31.60
N THR A 175 -39.50 -8.22 -32.02
CA THR A 175 -39.24 -8.62 -33.41
C THR A 175 -38.71 -10.05 -33.46
N THR A 176 -39.02 -10.79 -34.52
CA THR A 176 -38.54 -12.17 -34.73
C THR A 176 -37.19 -12.25 -35.44
N LYS A 177 -36.71 -11.15 -36.03
CA LYS A 177 -35.38 -11.09 -36.67
C LYS A 177 -34.42 -10.25 -35.85
N LEU A 178 -33.47 -10.90 -35.18
CA LEU A 178 -32.35 -10.21 -34.55
C LEU A 178 -31.34 -9.72 -35.61
N GLU A 179 -31.17 -8.40 -35.70
CA GLU A 179 -30.00 -7.83 -36.36
C GLU A 179 -28.78 -7.94 -35.45
N LYS A 180 -27.73 -8.62 -35.94
CA LYS A 180 -26.46 -8.72 -35.21
C LYS A 180 -25.75 -7.37 -35.25
N GLN A 181 -25.55 -6.76 -34.09
CA GLN A 181 -24.78 -5.53 -33.95
C GLN A 181 -23.28 -5.81 -34.15
N GLU A 182 -22.58 -4.89 -34.79
CA GLU A 182 -21.13 -4.96 -34.96
C GLU A 182 -20.42 -4.62 -33.64
N THR A 183 -19.35 -5.33 -33.29
CA THR A 183 -18.63 -5.14 -32.03
C THR A 183 -17.56 -4.07 -32.10
N GLU A 184 -16.89 -3.97 -33.25
CA GLU A 184 -15.75 -3.08 -33.44
C GLU A 184 -15.82 -2.41 -34.80
N LEU A 185 -15.22 -1.23 -34.89
CA LEU A 185 -15.04 -0.52 -36.15
C LEU A 185 -13.83 -1.09 -36.87
N THR A 186 -14.04 -1.76 -38.01
CA THR A 186 -12.96 -2.37 -38.79
C THR A 186 -12.49 -1.44 -39.92
N ALA A 187 -11.28 -1.69 -40.43
CA ALA A 187 -10.74 -0.94 -41.56
C ALA A 187 -11.65 -1.04 -42.81
N ASP A 188 -12.22 -2.22 -43.08
CA ASP A 188 -13.10 -2.43 -44.24
C ASP A 188 -14.40 -1.61 -44.13
N LEU A 189 -15.00 -1.56 -42.93
CA LEU A 189 -16.20 -0.76 -42.66
C LEU A 189 -15.94 0.73 -42.88
N LEU A 190 -14.75 1.22 -42.52
CA LEU A 190 -14.32 2.59 -42.76
C LEU A 190 -14.16 2.89 -44.26
N VAL A 191 -13.53 1.98 -45.00
CA VAL A 191 -13.25 2.13 -46.44
C VAL A 191 -14.53 2.13 -47.28
N ASN A 192 -15.48 1.24 -46.97
CA ASN A 192 -16.72 1.12 -47.74
C ASN A 192 -17.86 2.03 -47.23
N GLY A 193 -17.65 2.76 -46.13
CA GLY A 193 -18.63 3.67 -45.54
C GLY A 193 -19.81 2.97 -44.83
N ALA A 194 -19.83 1.64 -44.76
CA ALA A 194 -20.93 0.87 -44.18
C ALA A 194 -21.09 1.05 -42.66
N TRP A 195 -20.09 1.61 -41.98
CA TRP A 195 -20.19 1.95 -40.55
C TRP A 195 -21.29 2.97 -40.23
N LYS A 196 -21.71 3.78 -41.20
CA LYS A 196 -22.76 4.80 -41.00
C LYS A 196 -24.15 4.20 -40.78
N ASP A 197 -24.43 3.06 -41.42
CA ASP A 197 -25.74 2.43 -41.44
C ASP A 197 -25.83 1.22 -40.48
N LYS A 198 -24.70 0.80 -39.91
CA LYS A 198 -24.61 -0.33 -38.98
C LYS A 198 -24.77 0.11 -37.53
N LYS A 199 -25.49 -0.68 -36.73
CA LYS A 199 -25.59 -0.49 -35.27
C LYS A 199 -24.45 -1.21 -34.56
N PHE A 200 -23.76 -0.51 -33.67
CA PHE A 200 -22.66 -1.06 -32.86
C PHE A 200 -23.11 -1.41 -31.45
N LYS A 201 -22.51 -2.44 -30.89
CA LYS A 201 -22.71 -2.79 -29.48
C LYS A 201 -22.12 -1.68 -28.59
N PRO A 202 -22.87 -1.15 -27.60
CA PRO A 202 -22.35 -0.13 -26.70
C PRO A 202 -21.16 -0.65 -25.88
N TYR A 203 -20.10 0.16 -25.79
CA TYR A 203 -18.91 -0.19 -25.01
C TYR A 203 -19.18 -0.05 -23.52
N ASN A 204 -18.76 -1.04 -22.72
CA ASN A 204 -18.93 -1.01 -21.28
C ASN A 204 -17.82 -0.19 -20.61
N PHE A 205 -18.06 1.10 -20.41
CA PHE A 205 -17.12 2.00 -19.71
C PHE A 205 -16.95 1.73 -18.21
N ALA A 206 -17.80 0.87 -17.62
CA ALA A 206 -17.65 0.45 -16.22
C ALA A 206 -16.66 -0.72 -16.05
N ALA A 207 -16.25 -1.38 -17.13
CA ALA A 207 -15.26 -2.45 -17.08
C ALA A 207 -13.82 -1.88 -17.06
N ARG A 208 -12.91 -2.58 -16.38
CA ARG A 208 -11.48 -2.27 -16.49
C ARG A 208 -11.01 -2.62 -17.90
N GLY A 209 -10.23 -1.73 -18.51
CA GLY A 209 -9.58 -2.00 -19.79
C GLY A 209 -8.59 -3.15 -19.70
N ALA A 210 -8.14 -3.65 -20.85
CA ALA A 210 -7.09 -4.64 -20.93
C ALA A 210 -5.81 -4.13 -20.24
N THR A 211 -5.17 -4.98 -19.46
CA THR A 211 -3.89 -4.68 -18.84
C THR A 211 -2.80 -4.62 -19.90
N LEU A 212 -2.00 -3.57 -19.89
CA LEU A 212 -0.84 -3.45 -20.78
C LEU A 212 0.29 -4.36 -20.31
N GLU A 213 0.92 -5.07 -21.24
CA GLU A 213 2.14 -5.83 -20.97
C GLU A 213 3.33 -4.86 -20.87
N VAL A 214 3.80 -4.61 -19.65
CA VAL A 214 4.91 -3.68 -19.36
C VAL A 214 5.94 -4.34 -18.45
N GLY A 215 7.17 -3.82 -18.46
CA GLY A 215 8.22 -4.27 -17.54
C GLY A 215 7.92 -3.84 -16.10
N HIS A 216 8.25 -4.70 -15.13
CA HIS A 216 8.04 -4.43 -13.70
C HIS A 216 9.35 -4.50 -12.91
N LEU A 217 9.53 -3.57 -11.96
CA LEU A 217 10.64 -3.59 -11.01
C LEU A 217 10.25 -4.27 -9.72
N HIS A 218 11.13 -5.13 -9.20
CA HIS A 218 10.92 -5.82 -7.94
C HIS A 218 10.77 -4.83 -6.76
N PRO A 219 9.78 -5.00 -5.85
CA PRO A 219 9.52 -4.07 -4.76
C PRO A 219 10.73 -3.78 -3.86
N LEU A 220 11.50 -4.81 -3.51
CA LEU A 220 12.74 -4.66 -2.73
C LEU A 220 13.76 -3.76 -3.44
N LEU A 221 13.89 -3.89 -4.77
CA LEU A 221 14.84 -3.10 -5.56
C LEU A 221 14.38 -1.64 -5.72
N LYS A 222 13.06 -1.39 -5.78
CA LYS A 222 12.51 -0.03 -5.73
C LYS A 222 12.90 0.66 -4.43
N VAL A 223 12.75 -0.04 -3.30
CA VAL A 223 13.12 0.47 -1.98
C VAL A 223 14.63 0.65 -1.86
N ARG A 224 15.45 -0.29 -2.40
CA ARG A 224 16.91 -0.12 -2.49
C ARG A 224 17.29 1.19 -3.18
N THR A 225 16.66 1.49 -4.32
CA THR A 225 16.92 2.73 -5.07
C THR A 225 16.53 3.97 -4.27
N GLU A 226 15.46 3.91 -3.50
CA GLU A 226 15.04 5.00 -2.61
C GLU A 226 16.05 5.23 -1.48
N PHE A 227 16.49 4.17 -0.79
CA PHE A 227 17.54 4.27 0.22
C PHE A 227 18.84 4.84 -0.35
N ARG A 228 19.27 4.33 -1.51
CA ARG A 228 20.45 4.82 -2.24
C ARG A 228 20.33 6.31 -2.53
N LYS A 229 19.16 6.77 -3.01
CA LYS A 229 18.90 8.19 -3.26
C LYS A 229 19.00 9.03 -1.98
N ILE A 230 18.47 8.54 -0.85
CA ILE A 230 18.53 9.25 0.44
C ILE A 230 19.98 9.43 0.90
N PHE A 231 20.82 8.40 0.79
CA PHE A 231 22.24 8.53 1.11
C PHE A 231 22.94 9.56 0.24
N LEU A 232 22.72 9.52 -1.09
CA LEU A 232 23.29 10.48 -2.03
C LEU A 232 22.85 11.92 -1.71
N GLU A 233 21.56 12.13 -1.41
CA GLU A 233 21.02 13.43 -0.98
C GLU A 233 21.64 13.93 0.35
N MET A 234 22.13 13.02 1.19
CA MET A 234 22.79 13.34 2.46
C MET A 234 24.32 13.50 2.31
N GLY A 235 24.84 13.43 1.08
CA GLY A 235 26.26 13.59 0.78
C GLY A 235 27.11 12.35 1.08
N PHE A 236 26.51 11.17 1.13
CA PHE A 236 27.24 9.91 1.29
C PHE A 236 27.73 9.37 -0.06
N THR A 237 28.90 8.76 -0.05
CA THR A 237 29.53 8.09 -1.21
C THR A 237 29.32 6.58 -1.11
N GLU A 238 28.94 5.95 -2.21
CA GLU A 238 28.67 4.51 -2.26
C GLU A 238 29.98 3.71 -2.25
N MET A 239 30.13 2.79 -1.29
CA MET A 239 31.29 1.91 -1.19
C MET A 239 31.15 0.72 -2.16
N PRO A 240 32.26 0.28 -2.79
CA PRO A 240 32.25 -0.95 -3.57
C PRO A 240 32.11 -2.18 -2.65
N THR A 241 31.12 -3.02 -2.95
CA THR A 241 30.79 -4.23 -2.16
C THR A 241 30.95 -5.51 -2.99
N ASN A 242 31.79 -5.50 -4.03
CA ASN A 242 31.94 -6.54 -5.04
C ASN A 242 32.65 -7.83 -4.55
N ASN A 243 32.43 -8.23 -3.29
CA ASN A 243 33.00 -9.40 -2.64
C ASN A 243 31.97 -10.05 -1.68
N PHE A 244 31.40 -11.20 -2.07
CA PHE A 244 30.57 -12.00 -1.15
C PHE A 244 31.41 -12.84 -0.20
N VAL A 245 32.53 -13.36 -0.70
CA VAL A 245 33.53 -14.06 0.12
C VAL A 245 34.42 -13.01 0.79
N GLU A 246 34.59 -13.14 2.10
CA GLU A 246 35.47 -12.30 2.89
C GLU A 246 36.36 -13.18 3.77
N SER A 247 37.57 -12.71 4.06
CA SER A 247 38.42 -13.34 5.06
C SER A 247 37.89 -13.07 6.47
N SER A 248 38.04 -14.04 7.38
CA SER A 248 37.68 -13.85 8.79
C SER A 248 38.46 -12.69 9.43
N PHE A 249 39.66 -12.40 8.93
CA PHE A 249 40.40 -11.19 9.30
C PHE A 249 39.57 -9.92 9.09
N TRP A 250 39.15 -9.63 7.85
CA TRP A 250 38.41 -8.40 7.54
C TRP A 250 36.99 -8.40 8.09
N ASN A 251 36.33 -9.56 8.15
CA ASN A 251 34.97 -9.64 8.64
C ASN A 251 34.89 -9.59 10.18
N PHE A 252 35.91 -10.02 10.92
CA PHE A 252 35.85 -10.09 12.39
C PHE A 252 37.04 -9.41 13.07
N ASP A 253 38.26 -9.86 12.79
CA ASP A 253 39.45 -9.43 13.54
C ASP A 253 39.74 -7.92 13.36
N ALA A 254 39.63 -7.41 12.13
CA ALA A 254 39.81 -5.99 11.78
C ALA A 254 38.78 -5.08 12.47
N LEU A 255 37.62 -5.62 12.82
CA LEU A 255 36.58 -4.92 13.58
C LEU A 255 36.82 -4.95 15.09
N PHE A 256 37.91 -5.57 15.56
CA PHE A 256 38.11 -5.82 16.98
C PHE A 256 37.09 -6.81 17.58
N GLN A 257 36.54 -7.73 16.78
CA GLN A 257 35.70 -8.83 17.29
C GLN A 257 36.57 -10.05 17.67
N PRO A 258 36.48 -10.57 18.90
CA PRO A 258 37.40 -11.62 19.38
C PRO A 258 37.20 -12.96 18.66
N GLN A 259 38.25 -13.79 18.57
CA GLN A 259 38.21 -15.08 17.86
C GLN A 259 37.29 -16.11 18.50
N GLN A 260 37.09 -16.04 19.81
CA GLN A 260 36.17 -16.88 20.58
C GLN A 260 34.72 -16.40 20.57
N HIS A 261 34.37 -15.40 19.75
CA HIS A 261 33.02 -14.87 19.71
C HIS A 261 32.04 -15.87 19.07
N PRO A 262 30.86 -16.14 19.66
CA PRO A 262 29.90 -17.13 19.15
C PRO A 262 29.50 -16.94 17.68
N ALA A 263 29.34 -15.69 17.24
CA ALA A 263 29.06 -15.38 15.83
C ALA A 263 30.11 -15.93 14.82
N ARG A 264 31.30 -16.34 15.27
CA ARG A 264 32.32 -16.99 14.42
C ARG A 264 32.16 -18.51 14.36
N ASP A 265 31.21 -19.09 15.08
CA ASP A 265 30.94 -20.52 15.05
C ASP A 265 30.25 -20.91 13.73
N ALA A 266 30.45 -22.17 13.32
CA ALA A 266 29.83 -22.72 12.11
C ALA A 266 28.29 -22.76 12.17
N HIS A 267 27.73 -22.65 13.38
CA HIS A 267 26.28 -22.53 13.58
C HIS A 267 25.74 -21.16 13.16
N ASP A 268 26.56 -20.10 13.14
CA ASP A 268 26.13 -18.74 12.81
C ASP A 268 26.72 -18.24 11.47
N THR A 269 27.89 -18.75 11.07
CA THR A 269 28.63 -18.29 9.89
C THR A 269 28.84 -19.39 8.85
N PHE A 270 28.63 -19.06 7.58
CA PHE A 270 28.97 -19.95 6.46
C PHE A 270 30.45 -19.86 6.13
N PHE A 271 31.19 -20.92 6.42
CA PHE A 271 32.59 -21.09 6.03
C PHE A 271 32.72 -21.59 4.59
N ILE A 272 33.73 -21.09 3.89
CA ILE A 272 34.03 -21.49 2.51
C ILE A 272 34.87 -22.77 2.52
N SER A 273 34.47 -23.75 1.71
CA SER A 273 35.26 -24.97 1.46
C SER A 273 36.33 -24.75 0.39
N ASP A 274 36.04 -23.97 -0.65
CA ASP A 274 36.99 -23.61 -1.71
C ASP A 274 36.69 -22.20 -2.27
N PRO A 275 37.64 -21.24 -2.21
CA PRO A 275 38.93 -21.30 -1.52
C PRO A 275 38.77 -21.14 0.00
N ALA A 276 39.17 -22.16 0.79
CA ALA A 276 38.98 -22.15 2.26
C ALA A 276 39.81 -21.11 3.02
N ARG A 277 40.95 -20.68 2.46
CA ARG A 277 41.89 -19.77 3.14
C ARG A 277 42.31 -18.61 2.25
N SER A 278 42.41 -17.44 2.85
CA SER A 278 43.10 -16.27 2.29
C SER A 278 44.53 -16.21 2.81
N THR A 279 45.47 -15.81 1.94
CA THR A 279 46.90 -15.69 2.27
C THR A 279 47.44 -14.28 2.12
N ASN A 280 46.69 -13.38 1.46
CA ASN A 280 47.13 -12.01 1.21
C ASN A 280 46.48 -11.05 2.20
N PHE A 281 47.29 -10.51 3.12
CA PHE A 281 46.89 -9.52 4.11
C PHE A 281 47.92 -8.39 4.17
N PRO A 282 47.51 -7.17 4.52
CA PRO A 282 48.46 -6.13 4.93
C PRO A 282 49.14 -6.54 6.24
N MET A 283 50.32 -7.15 6.13
CA MET A 283 51.01 -7.79 7.27
C MET A 283 51.28 -6.80 8.42
N ASP A 284 51.64 -5.56 8.12
CA ASP A 284 51.86 -4.53 9.14
C ASP A 284 50.58 -4.20 9.92
N TYR A 285 49.43 -4.16 9.24
CA TYR A 285 48.14 -3.94 9.89
C TYR A 285 47.72 -5.17 10.69
N LEU A 286 47.92 -6.37 10.13
CA LEU A 286 47.63 -7.64 10.81
C LEU A 286 48.40 -7.77 12.13
N GLU A 287 49.68 -7.45 12.17
CA GLU A 287 50.48 -7.50 13.41
C GLU A 287 50.00 -6.48 14.45
N LYS A 288 49.55 -5.28 14.03
CA LYS A 288 48.93 -4.30 14.95
C LYS A 288 47.60 -4.83 15.50
N VAL A 289 46.76 -5.44 14.65
CA VAL A 289 45.49 -6.08 15.07
C VAL A 289 45.77 -7.21 16.06
N LYS A 290 46.70 -8.12 15.74
CA LYS A 290 47.12 -9.20 16.63
C LYS A 290 47.58 -8.66 18.00
N LYS A 291 48.38 -7.59 18.01
CA LYS A 291 48.86 -6.96 19.26
C LYS A 291 47.71 -6.38 20.08
N VAL A 292 46.82 -5.57 19.49
CA VAL A 292 45.71 -4.94 20.23
C VAL A 292 44.71 -5.97 20.75
N HIS A 293 44.46 -7.06 20.00
CA HIS A 293 43.60 -8.16 20.44
C HIS A 293 44.19 -8.94 21.62
N SER A 294 45.47 -9.27 21.55
CA SER A 294 46.11 -10.15 22.53
C SER A 294 46.51 -9.43 23.81
N VAL A 295 47.48 -8.53 23.73
CA VAL A 295 48.10 -7.88 24.91
C VAL A 295 47.58 -6.46 25.15
N GLY A 296 46.77 -5.92 24.25
CA GLY A 296 46.27 -4.56 24.31
C GLY A 296 47.21 -3.53 23.69
N ALA A 297 46.64 -2.40 23.28
CA ALA A 297 47.32 -1.22 22.77
C ALA A 297 46.36 -0.03 22.80
N TYR A 298 46.87 1.19 22.56
CA TYR A 298 46.06 2.40 22.40
C TYR A 298 45.15 2.71 23.60
N GLY A 299 45.65 2.50 24.82
CA GLY A 299 44.89 2.70 26.06
C GLY A 299 43.92 1.56 26.42
N SER A 300 43.78 0.54 25.55
CA SER A 300 42.99 -0.66 25.81
C SER A 300 43.83 -1.81 26.38
N LEU A 301 43.21 -2.63 27.22
CA LEU A 301 43.80 -3.85 27.79
C LEU A 301 43.78 -5.04 26.80
N GLY A 302 43.11 -4.88 25.65
CA GLY A 302 42.85 -5.99 24.73
C GLY A 302 41.94 -7.07 25.33
N TYR A 303 41.81 -8.20 24.64
CA TYR A 303 41.01 -9.33 25.08
C TYR A 303 41.80 -10.36 25.90
N ARG A 304 43.14 -10.23 26.00
CA ARG A 304 43.99 -11.07 26.85
C ARG A 304 43.90 -12.56 26.50
N TYR A 305 43.95 -12.87 25.19
CA TYR A 305 44.02 -14.22 24.65
C TYR A 305 45.12 -14.35 23.58
N GLU A 306 45.45 -15.58 23.22
CA GLU A 306 46.37 -15.88 22.12
C GLU A 306 45.65 -15.75 20.77
N TRP A 307 45.95 -14.69 20.01
CA TRP A 307 45.40 -14.49 18.68
C TRP A 307 46.08 -15.42 17.67
N ARG A 308 45.28 -16.20 16.92
CA ARG A 308 45.74 -17.21 15.96
C ARG A 308 45.53 -16.77 14.53
N ILE A 309 46.59 -16.83 13.71
CA ILE A 309 46.51 -16.42 12.31
C ILE A 309 45.64 -17.39 11.48
N GLU A 310 45.61 -18.67 11.86
CA GLU A 310 44.83 -19.71 11.18
C GLU A 310 43.34 -19.41 11.21
N GLU A 311 42.84 -18.78 12.28
CA GLU A 311 41.45 -18.34 12.39
C GLU A 311 41.14 -17.14 11.51
N ALA A 312 42.07 -16.21 11.37
CA ALA A 312 41.94 -15.03 10.51
C ALA A 312 42.00 -15.39 9.01
N GLN A 313 42.73 -16.46 8.66
CA GLN A 313 42.88 -16.95 7.30
C GLN A 313 41.61 -17.59 6.73
N LYS A 314 40.69 -18.09 7.57
CA LYS A 314 39.48 -18.78 7.10
C LYS A 314 38.59 -17.84 6.27
N ASN A 315 38.22 -18.27 5.07
CA ASN A 315 37.26 -17.56 4.25
C ASN A 315 35.83 -17.93 4.66
N ILE A 316 34.96 -16.92 4.62
CA ILE A 316 33.55 -17.03 4.94
C ILE A 316 32.72 -16.29 3.90
N LEU A 317 31.42 -16.56 3.85
CA LEU A 317 30.49 -15.59 3.26
C LEU A 317 30.33 -14.44 4.26
N ARG A 318 30.47 -13.20 3.80
CA ARG A 318 30.40 -12.02 4.67
C ARG A 318 29.09 -12.00 5.46
N THR A 319 29.18 -11.78 6.76
CA THR A 319 28.01 -11.84 7.67
C THR A 319 27.33 -10.48 7.85
N HIS A 320 28.04 -9.41 7.52
CA HIS A 320 27.59 -8.02 7.56
C HIS A 320 28.46 -7.14 6.65
N THR A 321 27.91 -6.02 6.18
CA THR A 321 28.61 -5.05 5.33
C THR A 321 29.73 -4.29 6.05
N THR A 322 29.82 -4.40 7.38
CA THR A 322 30.82 -3.70 8.19
C THR A 322 32.26 -4.10 7.85
N ALA A 323 32.46 -5.28 7.28
CA ALA A 323 33.75 -5.69 6.71
C ALA A 323 34.19 -4.76 5.56
N VAL A 324 33.25 -4.30 4.74
CA VAL A 324 33.50 -3.34 3.66
C VAL A 324 33.88 -1.99 4.25
N SER A 325 33.17 -1.55 5.30
CA SER A 325 33.51 -0.32 6.02
C SER A 325 34.92 -0.35 6.59
N ALA A 326 35.36 -1.47 7.18
CA ALA A 326 36.74 -1.63 7.66
C ALA A 326 37.77 -1.52 6.54
N ARG A 327 37.51 -2.15 5.38
CA ARG A 327 38.38 -2.03 4.20
C ARG A 327 38.49 -0.59 3.72
N MET A 328 37.36 0.10 3.60
CA MET A 328 37.31 1.49 3.13
C MET A 328 38.00 2.46 4.10
N LEU A 329 37.85 2.28 5.41
CA LEU A 329 38.55 3.07 6.42
C LEU A 329 40.07 2.82 6.41
N TYR A 330 40.47 1.56 6.23
CA TYR A 330 41.89 1.22 6.07
C TYR A 330 42.49 1.80 4.79
N GLU A 331 41.78 1.71 3.67
CA GLU A 331 42.18 2.24 2.37
C GLU A 331 42.28 3.78 2.39
N LEU A 332 41.35 4.46 3.08
CA LEU A 332 41.40 5.91 3.28
C LEU A 332 42.75 6.35 3.85
N MET A 333 43.30 5.60 4.81
CA MET A 333 44.60 5.89 5.40
C MET A 333 45.78 5.55 4.49
N GLN A 334 45.60 4.71 3.47
CA GLN A 334 46.65 4.43 2.49
C GLN A 334 46.80 5.57 1.46
N GLN A 335 45.80 6.46 1.36
CA GLN A 335 45.80 7.59 0.41
C GLN A 335 46.53 8.83 0.95
N GLY A 336 47.07 8.78 2.17
CA GLY A 336 47.83 9.86 2.79
C GLY A 336 47.14 10.43 4.03
N GLU A 337 47.03 11.75 4.09
CA GLU A 337 46.40 12.44 5.23
C GLU A 337 44.89 12.15 5.30
N PHE A 338 44.39 11.99 6.53
CA PHE A 338 42.97 11.76 6.78
C PHE A 338 42.11 12.91 6.24
N LYS A 339 40.99 12.56 5.62
CA LYS A 339 39.95 13.48 5.18
C LYS A 339 38.59 13.00 5.69
N PRO A 340 37.72 13.91 6.17
CA PRO A 340 36.37 13.56 6.58
C PRO A 340 35.58 12.93 5.43
N VAL A 341 34.89 11.83 5.72
CA VAL A 341 34.16 11.05 4.71
C VAL A 341 32.83 10.55 5.23
N LYS A 342 31.90 10.38 4.30
CA LYS A 342 30.59 9.76 4.51
C LYS A 342 30.44 8.64 3.51
N TYR A 343 30.30 7.41 3.99
CA TYR A 343 30.23 6.21 3.17
C TYR A 343 28.94 5.44 3.42
N PHE A 344 28.39 4.83 2.37
CA PHE A 344 27.27 3.92 2.52
C PHE A 344 27.41 2.71 1.61
N SER A 345 26.74 1.62 1.97
CA SER A 345 26.60 0.46 1.11
C SER A 345 25.23 -0.18 1.29
N ILE A 346 24.71 -0.78 0.21
CA ILE A 346 23.51 -1.60 0.28
C ILE A 346 23.78 -2.90 -0.47
N ASP A 347 24.03 -3.98 0.28
CA ASP A 347 24.36 -5.25 -0.36
C ASP A 347 24.02 -6.48 0.48
N ARG A 348 24.06 -7.64 -0.16
CA ARG A 348 23.67 -8.91 0.41
C ARG A 348 24.69 -9.46 1.40
N VAL A 349 24.22 -9.99 2.52
CA VAL A 349 25.01 -10.63 3.56
C VAL A 349 24.42 -12.01 3.87
N PHE A 350 25.23 -12.88 4.47
CA PHE A 350 24.91 -14.29 4.64
C PHE A 350 25.08 -14.70 6.10
N ARG A 351 24.08 -15.34 6.68
CA ARG A 351 24.12 -15.84 8.06
C ARG A 351 23.51 -17.22 8.12
N ASN A 352 24.17 -18.13 8.84
CA ASN A 352 23.71 -19.51 9.00
C ASN A 352 22.61 -19.62 10.07
N GLU A 353 21.66 -18.68 10.06
CA GLU A 353 20.56 -18.67 11.00
C GLU A 353 19.44 -19.62 10.57
N THR A 354 18.66 -20.10 11.54
CA THR A 354 17.50 -20.95 11.23
C THR A 354 16.46 -20.14 10.44
N LEU A 355 16.10 -20.63 9.25
CA LEU A 355 15.14 -19.97 8.37
C LEU A 355 13.74 -19.93 8.99
N ASP A 356 13.19 -18.74 9.21
CA ASP A 356 11.83 -18.53 9.70
C ASP A 356 11.06 -17.50 8.85
N ALA A 357 9.92 -17.01 9.33
CA ALA A 357 9.09 -16.04 8.60
C ALA A 357 9.71 -14.62 8.53
N THR A 358 10.75 -14.37 9.33
CA THR A 358 11.41 -13.07 9.54
C THR A 358 12.91 -13.08 9.24
N HIS A 359 13.55 -14.25 9.22
CA HIS A 359 14.98 -14.45 9.01
C HIS A 359 15.22 -15.32 7.78
N LEU A 360 16.14 -14.86 6.93
CA LEU A 360 16.65 -15.57 5.76
C LEU A 360 18.15 -15.80 5.92
N ALA A 361 18.65 -16.88 5.32
CA ALA A 361 20.08 -17.17 5.28
C ALA A 361 20.87 -16.13 4.48
N GLU A 362 20.18 -15.43 3.56
CA GLU A 362 20.72 -14.29 2.83
C GLU A 362 19.71 -13.14 2.84
N PHE A 363 20.19 -11.92 3.08
CA PHE A 363 19.36 -10.70 3.08
C PHE A 363 20.24 -9.48 2.78
N HIS A 364 19.64 -8.33 2.47
CA HIS A 364 20.40 -7.12 2.16
C HIS A 364 20.55 -6.25 3.39
N GLN A 365 21.81 -5.94 3.73
CA GLN A 365 22.16 -4.99 4.77
C GLN A 365 22.45 -3.64 4.13
N ILE A 366 21.86 -2.61 4.71
CA ILE A 366 22.17 -1.20 4.45
C ILE A 366 23.08 -0.74 5.57
N GLU A 367 24.16 -0.05 5.23
CA GLU A 367 25.08 0.51 6.22
C GLU A 367 25.49 1.92 5.83
N GLY A 368 25.53 2.81 6.81
CA GLY A 368 26.07 4.16 6.70
C GLY A 368 27.19 4.36 7.71
N VAL A 369 28.26 5.03 7.30
CA VAL A 369 29.46 5.31 8.09
C VAL A 369 29.87 6.76 7.87
N VAL A 370 30.20 7.47 8.94
CA VAL A 370 30.76 8.82 8.89
C VAL A 370 32.01 8.86 9.74
N ALA A 371 33.12 9.25 9.13
CA ALA A 371 34.39 9.48 9.80
C ALA A 371 34.71 10.97 9.74
N ASP A 372 34.87 11.60 10.89
CA ASP A 372 35.20 13.02 11.00
C ASP A 372 35.88 13.27 12.37
N TYR A 373 36.38 14.49 12.55
CA TYR A 373 36.99 14.91 13.79
C TYR A 373 35.94 15.09 14.90
N ASP A 374 36.24 14.57 16.08
CA ASP A 374 35.50 14.81 17.32
C ASP A 374 33.99 14.50 17.26
N LEU A 375 33.56 13.56 16.39
CA LEU A 375 32.17 13.12 16.34
C LEU A 375 31.70 12.56 17.67
N THR A 376 30.46 12.87 18.01
CA THR A 376 29.80 12.46 19.24
C THR A 376 28.61 11.54 18.98
N LEU A 377 28.09 10.93 20.06
CA LEU A 377 26.84 10.17 20.00
C LEU A 377 25.64 11.04 19.54
N GLY A 378 25.67 12.34 19.83
CA GLY A 378 24.66 13.29 19.39
C GLY A 378 24.62 13.45 17.88
N ASP A 379 25.78 13.44 17.23
CA ASP A 379 25.88 13.52 15.76
C ASP A 379 25.30 12.29 15.10
N LEU A 380 25.57 11.09 15.64
CA LEU A 380 24.94 9.85 15.20
C LEU A 380 23.42 9.94 15.30
N ILE A 381 22.88 10.35 16.44
CA ILE A 381 21.43 10.50 16.64
C ILE A 381 20.85 11.53 15.65
N GLY A 382 21.51 12.66 15.43
CA GLY A 382 21.09 13.69 14.48
C GLY A 382 21.01 13.18 13.05
N ILE A 383 22.04 12.46 12.59
CA ILE A 383 22.06 11.83 11.26
C ILE A 383 20.94 10.80 11.13
N LEU A 384 20.72 9.96 12.14
CA LEU A 384 19.65 8.97 12.14
C LEU A 384 18.27 9.63 12.04
N TYR A 385 18.02 10.73 12.76
CA TYR A 385 16.77 11.48 12.64
C TYR A 385 16.56 12.01 11.21
N GLU A 386 17.56 12.63 10.59
CA GLU A 386 17.43 13.15 9.22
C GLU A 386 17.27 12.02 8.18
N PHE A 387 18.01 10.92 8.35
CA PHE A 387 17.91 9.73 7.50
C PHE A 387 16.49 9.13 7.53
N PHE A 388 15.95 8.87 8.72
CA PHE A 388 14.62 8.28 8.87
C PHE A 388 13.48 9.26 8.55
N LYS A 389 13.68 10.56 8.77
CA LYS A 389 12.73 11.60 8.35
C LYS A 389 12.58 11.62 6.83
N LYS A 390 13.66 11.45 6.06
CA LYS A 390 13.61 11.30 4.60
C LYS A 390 12.87 10.04 4.14
N LEU A 391 12.78 9.01 4.99
CA LEU A 391 11.97 7.80 4.81
C LEU A 391 10.52 7.93 5.30
N GLY A 392 10.13 9.08 5.87
CA GLY A 392 8.80 9.31 6.43
C GLY A 392 8.59 8.73 7.84
N ILE A 393 9.66 8.42 8.57
CA ILE A 393 9.63 7.91 9.94
C ILE A 393 10.12 9.02 10.87
N THR A 394 9.23 9.55 11.71
CA THR A 394 9.53 10.67 12.64
C THR A 394 9.62 10.25 14.10
N LYS A 395 8.98 9.14 14.48
CA LYS A 395 8.97 8.63 15.85
C LYS A 395 10.09 7.60 16.04
N LEU A 396 11.25 8.08 16.49
CA LEU A 396 12.40 7.23 16.83
C LEU A 396 12.63 7.16 18.34
N ARG A 397 13.17 6.03 18.78
CA ARG A 397 13.74 5.81 20.12
C ARG A 397 15.04 5.02 19.99
N PHE A 398 15.95 5.27 20.91
CA PHE A 398 17.25 4.62 20.97
C PHE A 398 17.37 3.87 22.29
N LYS A 399 17.88 2.64 22.22
CA LYS A 399 18.12 1.80 23.40
C LYS A 399 19.60 1.42 23.43
N PRO A 400 20.32 1.60 24.55
CA PRO A 400 21.70 1.13 24.67
C PRO A 400 21.80 -0.35 24.34
N ALA A 401 22.81 -0.69 23.55
CA ALA A 401 23.06 -2.05 23.09
C ALA A 401 24.55 -2.38 23.23
N TYR A 402 24.92 -3.59 22.81
CA TYR A 402 26.31 -4.03 22.75
C TYR A 402 26.60 -4.53 21.34
N ASN A 403 27.62 -3.96 20.69
CA ASN A 403 28.31 -4.61 19.58
C ASN A 403 29.80 -4.65 19.90
N PRO A 404 30.53 -5.73 19.54
CA PRO A 404 31.95 -5.87 19.85
C PRO A 404 32.81 -4.71 19.34
N TYR A 405 32.42 -4.13 18.20
CA TYR A 405 33.18 -3.13 17.46
C TYR A 405 32.71 -1.69 17.69
N THR A 406 31.69 -1.46 18.54
CA THR A 406 31.21 -0.09 18.86
C THR A 406 31.10 0.19 20.35
N GLU A 407 31.56 1.37 20.77
CA GLU A 407 31.37 1.91 22.11
C GLU A 407 31.30 3.45 22.04
N PRO A 408 30.15 4.08 22.35
CA PRO A 408 28.84 3.50 22.71
C PRO A 408 28.10 2.86 21.53
N SER A 409 27.11 2.00 21.84
CA SER A 409 26.21 1.35 20.87
C SER A 409 24.74 1.57 21.20
N MET A 410 23.87 1.68 20.19
CA MET A 410 22.43 1.79 20.36
C MET A 410 21.62 1.05 19.27
N GLU A 411 20.58 0.34 19.71
CA GLU A 411 19.49 -0.14 18.86
C GLU A 411 18.54 1.00 18.51
N ILE A 412 18.02 0.98 17.29
CA ILE A 412 17.11 1.98 16.74
C ILE A 412 15.71 1.38 16.67
N PHE A 413 14.76 2.05 17.29
CA PHE A 413 13.34 1.68 17.28
C PHE A 413 12.51 2.76 16.59
N CYS A 414 11.52 2.34 15.79
CA CYS A 414 10.45 3.24 15.35
C CYS A 414 9.08 2.79 15.82
N TYR A 415 8.15 3.75 15.94
CA TYR A 415 6.77 3.45 16.25
C TYR A 415 6.00 3.07 14.98
N HIS A 416 5.50 1.84 14.93
CA HIS A 416 4.69 1.36 13.80
C HIS A 416 3.20 1.62 14.05
N GLU A 417 2.62 2.61 13.36
CA GLU A 417 1.22 3.03 13.53
C GLU A 417 0.21 1.88 13.32
N GLY A 418 0.50 0.96 12.40
CA GLY A 418 -0.38 -0.18 12.11
C GLY A 418 -0.41 -1.26 13.19
N LEU A 419 0.72 -1.45 13.89
CA LEU A 419 0.88 -2.48 14.93
C LEU A 419 0.80 -1.85 16.33
N LYS A 420 0.72 -0.51 16.41
CA LYS A 420 0.71 0.30 17.63
C LYS A 420 1.82 -0.04 18.61
N LYS A 421 2.98 -0.48 18.11
CA LYS A 421 4.13 -0.91 18.92
C LYS A 421 5.43 -0.34 18.39
N TRP A 422 6.42 -0.23 19.28
CA TRP A 422 7.79 0.05 18.91
C TRP A 422 8.41 -1.20 18.30
N ILE A 423 9.06 -1.05 17.15
CA ILE A 423 9.73 -2.13 16.43
C ILE A 423 11.18 -1.74 16.20
N GLU A 424 12.07 -2.71 16.38
CA GLU A 424 13.48 -2.54 16.08
C GLU A 424 13.69 -2.54 14.56
N ILE A 425 14.34 -1.49 14.07
CA ILE A 425 14.60 -1.30 12.64
C ILE A 425 16.07 -1.34 12.28
N GLY A 426 16.98 -1.22 13.24
CA GLY A 426 18.41 -1.23 12.99
C GLY A 426 19.24 -1.10 14.26
N ASN A 427 20.55 -1.12 14.08
CA ASN A 427 21.56 -1.00 15.14
C ASN A 427 22.61 0.05 14.69
N SER A 428 23.28 0.66 15.64
CA SER A 428 24.26 1.73 15.40
C SER A 428 25.24 1.88 16.56
N GLY A 429 26.32 2.61 16.34
CA GLY A 429 27.27 2.94 17.38
C GLY A 429 28.47 3.72 16.86
N MET A 430 29.41 3.98 17.78
CA MET A 430 30.69 4.63 17.49
C MET A 430 31.78 3.57 17.43
N PHE A 431 32.53 3.46 16.34
CA PHE A 431 33.57 2.44 16.24
C PHE A 431 34.64 2.63 17.31
N ARG A 432 35.07 1.50 17.87
CA ARG A 432 36.04 1.45 18.96
C ARG A 432 37.42 1.97 18.52
N PRO A 433 38.17 2.65 19.41
CA PRO A 433 39.56 3.03 19.13
C PRO A 433 40.45 1.84 18.79
N GLU A 434 40.19 0.67 19.38
CA GLU A 434 40.94 -0.56 19.10
C GLU A 434 40.72 -1.11 17.69
N MET A 435 39.65 -0.69 17.02
CA MET A 435 39.42 -0.96 15.59
C MET A 435 40.13 0.09 14.72
N LEU A 436 39.99 1.38 15.06
CA LEU A 436 40.39 2.50 14.21
C LEU A 436 41.89 2.81 14.26
N LEU A 437 42.48 2.86 15.46
CA LEU A 437 43.87 3.29 15.66
C LEU A 437 44.91 2.33 15.04
N PRO A 438 44.71 1.00 15.05
CA PRO A 438 45.59 0.10 14.30
C PRO A 438 45.60 0.36 12.78
N MET A 439 44.49 0.86 12.21
CA MET A 439 44.41 1.23 10.79
C MET A 439 45.24 2.49 10.47
N GLY A 440 45.57 3.29 11.49
CA GLY A 440 46.34 4.52 11.37
C GLY A 440 45.50 5.81 11.42
N LEU A 441 44.21 5.72 11.76
CA LEU A 441 43.39 6.91 11.93
C LEU A 441 43.92 7.78 13.09
N PRO A 442 43.89 9.12 12.98
CA PRO A 442 44.29 10.01 14.06
C PRO A 442 43.43 9.85 15.32
N GLU A 443 43.99 10.11 16.51
CA GLU A 443 43.28 9.93 17.79
C GLU A 443 42.06 10.84 17.97
N ASN A 444 42.02 11.99 17.30
CA ASN A 444 40.88 12.91 17.34
C ASN A 444 39.84 12.62 16.24
N VAL A 445 40.00 11.54 15.48
CA VAL A 445 39.02 11.09 14.48
C VAL A 445 38.14 10.01 15.08
N ASN A 446 36.84 10.28 15.11
CA ASN A 446 35.82 9.33 15.54
C ASN A 446 35.01 8.87 14.33
N VAL A 447 34.53 7.63 14.37
CA VAL A 447 33.70 7.07 13.30
C VAL A 447 32.37 6.60 13.86
N ILE A 448 31.28 7.15 13.35
CA ILE A 448 29.91 6.75 13.68
C ILE A 448 29.35 5.89 12.55
N ALA A 449 28.62 4.83 12.90
CA ALA A 449 28.06 3.92 11.92
C ALA A 449 26.67 3.41 12.34
N TRP A 450 25.86 3.05 11.36
CA TRP A 450 24.59 2.37 11.59
C TRP A 450 24.26 1.41 10.46
N GLY A 451 23.48 0.38 10.80
CA GLY A 451 23.03 -0.63 9.86
C GLY A 451 21.58 -1.05 10.09
N LEU A 452 20.90 -1.37 9.00
CA LEU A 452 19.54 -1.94 9.01
C LEU A 452 19.34 -2.91 7.84
N SER A 453 18.41 -3.85 7.99
CA SER A 453 17.96 -4.71 6.88
C SER A 453 17.12 -3.89 5.89
N LEU A 454 17.26 -4.15 4.60
CA LEU A 454 16.40 -3.59 3.55
C LEU A 454 15.00 -4.24 3.55
N GLU A 455 14.93 -5.52 3.88
CA GLU A 455 13.72 -6.33 3.83
C GLU A 455 12.69 -5.87 4.86
N ARG A 456 13.09 -5.60 6.11
CA ARG A 456 12.16 -5.23 7.19
C ARG A 456 11.39 -3.93 6.90
N PRO A 457 12.03 -2.81 6.52
CA PRO A 457 11.33 -1.60 6.06
C PRO A 457 10.46 -1.86 4.82
N THR A 458 10.92 -2.71 3.90
CA THR A 458 10.16 -3.07 2.69
C THR A 458 8.88 -3.82 3.06
N MET A 459 8.96 -4.83 3.92
CA MET A 459 7.80 -5.57 4.43
C MET A 459 6.79 -4.65 5.11
N ILE A 460 7.25 -3.73 5.95
CA ILE A 460 6.41 -2.71 6.61
C ILE A 460 5.75 -1.80 5.58
N LYS A 461 6.50 -1.32 4.59
CA LYS A 461 6.01 -0.43 3.54
C LYS A 461 4.98 -1.13 2.66
N TYR A 462 5.16 -2.42 2.37
CA TYR A 462 4.29 -3.20 1.50
C TYR A 462 3.18 -3.98 2.23
N GLY A 463 3.21 -4.03 3.57
CA GLY A 463 2.23 -4.77 4.37
C GLY A 463 2.40 -6.29 4.26
N LEU A 464 3.64 -6.76 4.10
CA LEU A 464 3.98 -8.18 4.01
C LEU A 464 4.29 -8.74 5.40
N ASN A 465 3.76 -9.92 5.69
CA ASN A 465 3.95 -10.60 6.98
C ASN A 465 5.07 -11.64 6.95
N ASN A 466 5.45 -12.14 5.76
CA ASN A 466 6.48 -13.15 5.58
C ASN A 466 7.53 -12.65 4.58
N ILE A 467 8.80 -12.73 4.97
CA ILE A 467 9.93 -12.28 4.15
C ILE A 467 10.09 -13.09 2.86
N ARG A 468 9.64 -14.36 2.85
CA ARG A 468 9.72 -15.27 1.70
C ARG A 468 8.76 -14.90 0.57
N ASP A 469 7.71 -14.14 0.89
CA ASP A 469 6.80 -13.59 -0.12
C ASP A 469 7.46 -12.42 -0.86
N LEU A 470 8.50 -11.83 -0.27
CA LEU A 470 9.26 -10.71 -0.82
C LEU A 470 10.54 -11.16 -1.52
N VAL A 471 11.25 -12.18 -1.02
CA VAL A 471 12.58 -12.57 -1.51
C VAL A 471 12.66 -14.08 -1.71
N GLY A 472 13.16 -14.48 -2.89
CA GLY A 472 13.48 -15.86 -3.21
C GLY A 472 12.73 -16.38 -4.46
N PRO A 473 12.94 -17.65 -4.82
CA PRO A 473 12.36 -18.25 -6.03
C PRO A 473 10.85 -18.46 -5.93
N ARG A 474 10.25 -18.30 -4.74
CA ARG A 474 8.81 -18.44 -4.49
C ARG A 474 8.09 -17.10 -4.44
N VAL A 475 8.73 -16.02 -4.88
CA VAL A 475 8.11 -14.69 -4.92
C VAL A 475 6.84 -14.73 -5.79
N ASP A 476 5.77 -14.15 -5.28
CA ASP A 476 4.54 -13.99 -6.06
C ASP A 476 4.76 -12.88 -7.11
N LEU A 477 4.77 -13.27 -8.38
CA LEU A 477 4.93 -12.33 -9.49
C LEU A 477 3.73 -11.39 -9.63
N GLU A 478 2.54 -11.83 -9.25
CA GLU A 478 1.34 -10.98 -9.29
C GLU A 478 1.48 -9.81 -8.29
N MET A 479 2.08 -10.05 -7.13
CA MET A 479 2.48 -8.97 -6.20
C MET A 479 3.44 -7.98 -6.87
N VAL A 480 4.40 -8.45 -7.66
CA VAL A 480 5.37 -7.58 -8.36
C VAL A 480 4.67 -6.73 -9.43
N TYR A 481 3.75 -7.33 -10.20
CA TYR A 481 3.02 -6.67 -11.28
C TYR A 481 2.05 -5.60 -10.78
N ASN A 482 1.31 -5.93 -9.72
CA ASN A 482 0.34 -5.03 -9.09
C ASN A 482 1.00 -3.91 -8.28
N ASN A 483 2.33 -3.97 -8.07
CA ASN A 483 3.02 -3.01 -7.26
C ASN A 483 3.26 -1.68 -7.99
N PRO A 484 2.84 -0.53 -7.44
CA PRO A 484 2.99 0.76 -8.12
C PRO A 484 4.47 1.06 -8.43
N ILE A 485 4.72 1.65 -9.59
CA ILE A 485 6.07 2.04 -10.04
C ILE A 485 6.63 3.16 -9.16
N CYS A 486 5.82 4.20 -8.89
CA CYS A 486 6.17 5.31 -8.02
C CYS A 486 5.24 5.36 -6.81
N ARG A 487 5.83 5.39 -5.60
CA ARG A 487 5.09 5.74 -4.38
C ARG A 487 5.44 7.17 -4.00
N LEU A 488 4.55 8.10 -4.33
CA LEU A 488 4.66 9.51 -3.90
C LEU A 488 4.51 9.65 -2.37
N ASN A 489 3.86 8.68 -1.73
CA ASN A 489 3.64 8.67 -0.30
C ASN A 489 4.80 7.95 0.43
N LYS A 490 5.63 8.73 1.12
CA LYS A 490 6.67 8.23 2.03
C LYS A 490 6.13 7.70 3.36
N THR A 491 4.83 7.82 3.63
CA THR A 491 4.21 7.41 4.89
C THR A 491 3.68 5.96 4.86
N SER A 492 3.74 5.31 6.03
CA SER A 492 3.22 3.95 6.28
C SER A 492 1.73 3.81 5.86
N PRO A 493 1.30 2.66 5.30
CA PRO A 493 -0.08 2.42 4.86
C PRO A 493 -1.16 2.62 5.93
N ASN A 494 -0.78 2.67 7.21
CA ASN A 494 -1.68 2.84 8.36
C ASN A 494 -1.63 4.25 8.99
N SER A 495 -1.09 5.26 8.31
CA SER A 495 -1.28 6.63 8.78
C SER A 495 -2.79 6.98 8.79
N PRO A 496 -3.27 7.77 9.77
CA PRO A 496 -4.67 8.21 9.88
C PRO A 496 -5.24 8.73 8.55
N ARG A 497 -4.35 9.34 7.76
CA ARG A 497 -4.58 9.85 6.40
C ARG A 497 -5.20 8.84 5.45
N LYS A 498 -4.94 7.53 5.56
CA LYS A 498 -5.55 6.52 4.68
C LYS A 498 -6.92 6.06 5.15
N LYS A 499 -7.26 6.20 6.45
CA LYS A 499 -8.64 6.05 6.93
C LYS A 499 -9.50 7.24 6.55
N GLU A 500 -8.92 8.44 6.51
CA GLU A 500 -9.53 9.61 5.88
C GLU A 500 -9.66 9.42 4.37
N LEU A 501 -8.60 9.11 3.63
CA LEU A 501 -8.67 8.86 2.19
C LEU A 501 -9.57 7.68 1.81
N ALA A 502 -9.67 6.61 2.62
CA ALA A 502 -10.60 5.50 2.37
C ALA A 502 -12.04 5.81 2.82
N ARG A 503 -12.23 6.72 3.79
CA ARG A 503 -13.55 7.31 4.06
C ARG A 503 -13.95 8.25 2.94
N GLU A 504 -13.07 9.13 2.50
CA GLU A 504 -13.26 10.02 1.35
C GLU A 504 -13.48 9.24 0.07
N LYS A 505 -12.84 8.07 -0.12
CA LYS A 505 -13.08 7.20 -1.28
C LYS A 505 -14.40 6.42 -1.20
N ARG A 506 -14.80 5.98 0.00
CA ARG A 506 -16.14 5.39 0.20
C ARG A 506 -17.25 6.43 0.11
N GLU A 507 -17.00 7.63 0.60
CA GLU A 507 -17.88 8.80 0.48
C GLU A 507 -17.87 9.35 -0.96
N SER A 508 -16.79 9.21 -1.73
CA SER A 508 -16.74 9.55 -3.16
C SER A 508 -17.47 8.52 -4.00
N ASP A 509 -17.30 7.22 -3.73
CA ASP A 509 -18.00 6.15 -4.46
C ASP A 509 -19.52 6.18 -4.13
N GLU A 510 -19.91 6.56 -2.91
CA GLU A 510 -21.31 6.82 -2.54
C GLU A 510 -21.86 8.15 -3.11
N ARG A 511 -20.99 9.16 -3.33
CA ARG A 511 -21.36 10.43 -3.99
C ARG A 511 -21.35 10.35 -5.51
N GLU A 512 -20.55 9.48 -6.13
CA GLU A 512 -20.51 9.29 -7.59
C GLU A 512 -21.79 8.62 -8.12
N ASN A 513 -22.46 7.81 -7.29
CA ASN A 513 -23.81 7.30 -7.59
C ASN A 513 -24.94 8.32 -7.36
N LYS A 514 -24.61 9.53 -6.92
CA LYS A 514 -25.53 10.67 -6.84
C LYS A 514 -24.80 11.96 -7.18
N PHE A 515 -24.37 12.19 -8.41
CA PHE A 515 -24.40 13.54 -9.01
C PHE A 515 -24.11 13.50 -10.52
N CYS A 516 -25.20 13.44 -11.30
CA CYS A 516 -25.34 14.31 -12.45
C CYS A 516 -25.71 15.70 -11.91
N THR A 517 -25.18 16.78 -12.52
CA THR A 517 -25.27 18.22 -12.17
C THR A 517 -24.36 18.72 -11.04
N VAL A 518 -23.12 19.08 -11.38
CA VAL A 518 -22.28 19.98 -10.56
C VAL A 518 -22.96 21.35 -10.49
N LYS A 519 -23.51 21.70 -9.33
CA LYS A 519 -23.86 23.09 -9.02
C LYS A 519 -22.57 23.84 -8.68
N ARG A 520 -22.21 24.82 -9.51
CA ARG A 520 -21.21 25.85 -9.19
C ARG A 520 -21.69 26.64 -7.97
N THR A 521 -21.08 26.43 -6.81
CA THR A 521 -21.28 27.28 -5.63
C THR A 521 -20.27 28.42 -5.69
N GLY A 522 -20.72 29.65 -5.96
CA GLY A 522 -19.87 30.84 -6.06
C GLY A 522 -19.36 31.37 -4.72
N GLN A 523 -18.89 30.50 -3.82
CA GLN A 523 -18.28 30.89 -2.53
C GLN A 523 -16.92 30.22 -2.34
N VAL A 524 -15.93 31.00 -1.92
CA VAL A 524 -14.57 30.54 -1.59
C VAL A 524 -14.59 29.93 -0.19
N GLU A 525 -14.06 28.72 -0.02
CA GLU A 525 -13.87 28.13 1.30
C GLU A 525 -12.87 28.95 2.13
N LYS A 526 -13.14 29.14 3.43
CA LYS A 526 -12.29 29.96 4.28
C LYS A 526 -10.86 29.41 4.40
N GLN A 527 -9.88 30.13 3.86
CA GLN A 527 -8.46 29.77 3.86
C GLN A 527 -7.66 30.57 4.89
N LYS A 528 -6.70 29.91 5.55
CA LYS A 528 -5.66 30.55 6.37
C LYS A 528 -4.29 30.17 5.81
N LEU A 529 -3.63 31.14 5.19
CA LEU A 529 -2.38 30.97 4.46
C LEU A 529 -1.28 31.76 5.18
N ILE A 530 -0.15 31.13 5.48
CA ILE A 530 1.01 31.82 6.09
C ILE A 530 2.15 31.78 5.09
N VAL A 531 2.69 32.93 4.68
CA VAL A 531 3.81 33.02 3.74
C VAL A 531 5.03 33.55 4.47
N PHE A 532 6.07 32.74 4.58
CA PHE A 532 7.40 33.15 4.99
C PHE A 532 8.16 33.67 3.78
N CYS A 533 8.75 34.86 3.89
CA CYS A 533 9.54 35.45 2.82
C CYS A 533 10.71 36.29 3.34
N ASP A 534 11.77 36.36 2.56
CA ASP A 534 12.97 37.12 2.89
C ASP A 534 12.79 38.61 2.58
N PRO A 535 13.12 39.54 3.50
CA PRO A 535 13.10 40.97 3.21
C PRO A 535 13.93 41.40 2.00
N LYS A 536 15.00 40.64 1.66
CA LYS A 536 15.84 40.89 0.47
C LYS A 536 15.21 40.37 -0.82
N HIS A 537 14.31 39.38 -0.71
CA HIS A 537 13.60 38.76 -1.83
C HIS A 537 12.08 38.74 -1.57
N PRO A 538 11.42 39.91 -1.55
CA PRO A 538 10.00 40.02 -1.24
C PRO A 538 9.12 39.42 -2.36
N VAL A 539 8.04 38.75 -1.96
CA VAL A 539 7.07 38.11 -2.87
C VAL A 539 6.08 39.14 -3.42
N LYS A 540 6.55 40.01 -4.30
CA LYS A 540 5.81 41.22 -4.73
C LYS A 540 4.55 40.92 -5.53
N PHE A 541 4.41 39.74 -6.13
CA PHE A 541 3.18 39.36 -6.83
C PHE A 541 1.95 39.30 -5.92
N ILE A 542 2.13 39.05 -4.61
CA ILE A 542 1.03 38.99 -3.63
C ILE A 542 0.26 40.31 -3.60
N GLU A 543 0.94 41.45 -3.68
CA GLU A 543 0.28 42.77 -3.65
C GLU A 543 -0.64 42.97 -4.86
N GLN A 544 -0.17 42.61 -6.06
CA GLN A 544 -0.98 42.70 -7.28
C GLN A 544 -2.10 41.64 -7.32
N PHE A 545 -1.82 40.43 -6.82
CA PHE A 545 -2.83 39.38 -6.68
C PHE A 545 -3.97 39.83 -5.77
N VAL A 546 -3.67 40.34 -4.57
CA VAL A 546 -4.70 40.82 -3.63
C VAL A 546 -5.48 41.98 -4.25
N ARG A 547 -4.81 42.93 -4.92
CA ARG A 547 -5.48 44.03 -5.61
C ARG A 547 -6.47 43.56 -6.67
N HIS A 548 -6.12 42.52 -7.44
CA HIS A 548 -6.96 42.00 -8.52
C HIS A 548 -8.15 41.17 -8.00
N VAL A 549 -7.96 40.44 -6.90
CA VAL A 549 -8.93 39.47 -6.39
C VAL A 549 -9.86 40.06 -5.31
N LYS A 550 -9.41 41.05 -4.53
CA LYS A 550 -10.19 41.67 -3.43
C LYS A 550 -11.59 42.18 -3.81
N PRO A 551 -11.86 42.68 -5.04
CA PRO A 551 -13.23 43.06 -5.44
C PRO A 551 -14.23 41.89 -5.48
N TYR A 552 -13.74 40.65 -5.57
CA TYR A 552 -14.54 39.44 -5.74
C TYR A 552 -14.46 38.48 -4.55
N VAL A 553 -13.38 38.55 -3.75
CA VAL A 553 -13.13 37.68 -2.59
C VAL A 553 -12.74 38.54 -1.40
N ASN A 554 -13.29 38.25 -0.22
CA ASN A 554 -12.90 38.96 0.97
C ASN A 554 -11.51 38.48 1.46
N ILE A 555 -10.46 39.24 1.14
CA ILE A 555 -9.08 38.91 1.51
C ILE A 555 -8.57 39.85 2.59
N HIS A 556 -8.06 39.27 3.68
CA HIS A 556 -7.38 39.98 4.76
C HIS A 556 -5.89 39.63 4.80
N VAL A 557 -5.04 40.65 4.88
CA VAL A 557 -3.57 40.48 4.92
C VAL A 557 -3.01 40.96 6.25
N THR A 558 -2.23 40.12 6.94
CA THR A 558 -1.41 40.52 8.10
C THR A 558 0.07 40.39 7.77
N SER A 559 0.91 41.20 8.40
CA SER A 559 2.36 41.20 8.16
C SER A 559 3.11 41.28 9.49
N HIS A 560 4.04 40.36 9.72
CA HIS A 560 4.85 40.27 10.93
C HIS A 560 6.33 40.13 10.58
N VAL A 561 7.22 40.67 11.42
CA VAL A 561 8.67 40.54 11.27
C VAL A 561 9.19 39.55 12.31
N HIS A 562 9.87 38.50 11.88
CA HIS A 562 10.47 37.51 12.77
C HIS A 562 11.69 38.12 13.47
N CYS A 563 11.95 37.71 14.73
CA CYS A 563 13.08 38.20 15.53
C CYS A 563 14.49 37.93 14.94
N ASN A 564 14.57 37.12 13.88
CA ASN A 564 15.84 36.77 13.23
C ASN A 564 16.21 37.73 12.10
N VAL A 565 15.33 38.67 11.74
CA VAL A 565 15.59 39.66 10.69
C VAL A 565 16.47 40.77 11.25
N ARG A 566 17.72 40.88 10.76
CA ARG A 566 18.68 41.89 11.22
C ARG A 566 18.46 43.26 10.58
N TYR A 567 17.97 43.29 9.35
CA TYR A 567 17.69 44.51 8.59
C TYR A 567 16.35 44.38 7.85
N PHE A 568 15.44 45.34 8.09
CA PHE A 568 14.14 45.38 7.43
C PHE A 568 14.00 46.71 6.63
N PRO A 569 13.91 46.67 5.29
CA PRO A 569 13.84 47.87 4.46
C PRO A 569 12.63 48.75 4.80
N ARG A 570 12.81 50.08 4.87
CA ARG A 570 11.71 51.02 5.18
C ARG A 570 10.53 50.93 4.20
N GLY A 571 10.78 50.58 2.93
CA GLY A 571 9.72 50.39 1.93
C GLY A 571 8.85 49.13 2.15
N MET A 572 9.33 48.14 2.92
CA MET A 572 8.59 46.90 3.20
C MET A 572 7.59 47.04 4.36
N SER A 573 7.70 48.10 5.18
CA SER A 573 6.74 48.36 6.26
C SER A 573 5.33 48.60 5.74
N ASN A 574 5.22 49.15 4.53
CA ASN A 574 3.98 49.44 3.83
C ASN A 574 3.50 48.31 2.90
N PHE A 575 4.19 47.15 2.87
CA PHE A 575 3.80 46.02 2.00
C PHE A 575 2.39 45.53 2.36
N CYS A 576 1.48 45.58 1.37
CA CYS A 576 0.05 45.30 1.51
C CYS A 576 -0.67 46.10 2.62
N ALA A 577 -0.16 47.29 2.99
CA ALA A 577 -0.72 48.06 4.12
C ALA A 577 -2.18 48.48 3.91
N GLU A 578 -2.60 48.73 2.67
CA GLU A 578 -3.98 49.06 2.27
C GLU A 578 -4.98 47.89 2.46
N TYR A 579 -4.48 46.71 2.84
CA TYR A 579 -5.26 45.48 2.97
C TYR A 579 -5.22 44.88 4.39
N ARG A 580 -4.76 45.65 5.39
CA ARG A 580 -4.61 45.24 6.80
C ARG A 580 -5.83 45.45 7.71
N ASP A 581 -7.02 45.69 7.15
CA ASP A 581 -8.25 45.92 7.93
C ASP A 581 -8.68 44.66 8.69
N LEU A 582 -8.92 44.73 10.00
CA LEU A 582 -9.36 43.61 10.85
C LEU A 582 -10.78 43.12 10.51
N ASP A 583 -10.93 42.38 9.42
CA ASP A 583 -12.16 41.66 9.10
C ASP A 583 -12.13 40.24 9.66
N GLN A 584 -12.96 39.98 10.67
CA GLN A 584 -13.08 38.65 11.28
C GLN A 584 -13.75 37.62 10.34
N ASN A 585 -14.39 38.06 9.27
CA ASN A 585 -15.15 37.23 8.33
C ASN A 585 -14.48 37.05 6.95
N ALA A 586 -13.17 37.33 6.81
CA ALA A 586 -12.44 37.14 5.57
C ALA A 586 -12.48 35.68 5.05
N ASP A 587 -12.65 35.53 3.73
CA ASP A 587 -12.61 34.26 3.01
C ASP A 587 -11.17 33.76 2.86
N ILE A 588 -10.21 34.66 2.65
CA ILE A 588 -8.78 34.31 2.62
C ILE A 588 -8.04 35.17 3.63
N ARG A 589 -7.42 34.54 4.61
CA ARG A 589 -6.50 35.20 5.56
C ARG A 589 -5.07 34.89 5.17
N LEU A 590 -4.34 35.89 4.69
CA LEU A 590 -2.96 35.79 4.26
C LEU A 590 -2.03 36.45 5.29
N THR A 591 -1.25 35.65 6.00
CA THR A 591 -0.28 36.13 7.00
C THR A 591 1.12 36.09 6.40
N ILE A 592 1.74 37.25 6.23
CA ILE A 592 3.12 37.37 5.75
C ILE A 592 4.06 37.44 6.95
N ILE A 593 5.07 36.57 6.99
CA ILE A 593 6.10 36.55 8.03
C ILE A 593 7.46 36.78 7.39
N TRP A 594 8.03 37.95 7.64
CA TRP A 594 9.36 38.31 7.17
C TRP A 594 10.43 37.56 7.97
N LYS A 595 11.24 36.75 7.29
CA LYS A 595 12.28 35.89 7.89
C LYS A 595 13.43 35.71 6.90
N GLU A 596 14.69 35.74 7.35
CA GLU A 596 15.86 35.49 6.50
C GLU A 596 15.90 34.01 6.06
N ILE A 597 15.31 33.69 4.90
CA ILE A 597 15.16 32.32 4.36
C ILE A 597 15.72 32.18 2.94
N GLY A 598 16.24 33.24 2.34
CA GLY A 598 16.79 33.23 0.97
C GLY A 598 15.74 33.56 -0.11
N ILE A 599 16.04 33.16 -1.35
CA ILE A 599 15.27 33.59 -2.55
C ILE A 599 13.89 32.94 -2.60
N ASP A 600 13.75 31.70 -2.11
CA ASP A 600 12.50 30.94 -2.20
C ASP A 600 11.57 31.17 -0.99
N PRO A 601 10.39 31.79 -1.18
CA PRO A 601 9.40 31.89 -0.13
C PRO A 601 8.75 30.54 0.18
N ILE A 602 8.21 30.42 1.41
CA ILE A 602 7.54 29.20 1.87
C ILE A 602 6.12 29.56 2.31
N MET A 603 5.09 29.00 1.65
CA MET A 603 3.70 29.11 2.08
C MET A 603 3.27 27.87 2.87
N GLN A 604 2.82 28.06 4.10
CA GLN A 604 2.21 27.05 4.97
C GLN A 604 0.68 27.10 4.84
N LEU A 605 0.10 25.93 4.58
CA LEU A 605 -1.34 25.67 4.56
C LEU A 605 -1.81 25.03 5.88
N PRO A 606 -3.12 25.07 6.19
CA PRO A 606 -3.68 24.33 7.33
C PRO A 606 -3.39 22.83 7.18
N GLY A 607 -2.76 22.21 8.19
CA GLY A 607 -2.41 20.78 8.17
C GLY A 607 -0.92 20.44 7.91
N MET A 608 -0.01 21.41 8.05
CA MET A 608 1.45 21.25 7.86
C MET A 608 1.88 20.89 6.42
N HIS A 609 1.15 21.36 5.40
CA HIS A 609 1.62 21.32 4.02
C HIS A 609 2.38 22.61 3.69
N GLU A 610 3.56 22.47 3.08
CA GLU A 610 4.42 23.58 2.69
C GLU A 610 4.55 23.63 1.17
N ILE A 611 4.42 24.83 0.61
CA ILE A 611 4.65 25.14 -0.81
C ILE A 611 5.85 26.07 -0.88
N MET A 612 6.93 25.62 -1.52
CA MET A 612 8.17 26.38 -1.66
C MET A 612 8.27 27.02 -3.05
N GLY A 613 8.78 28.25 -3.09
CA GLY A 613 9.05 29.01 -4.32
C GLY A 613 7.89 29.90 -4.76
N GLU A 614 8.21 31.12 -5.21
CA GLU A 614 7.25 32.16 -5.59
C GLU A 614 6.25 31.68 -6.66
N VAL A 615 6.76 30.98 -7.67
CA VAL A 615 5.98 30.42 -8.78
C VAL A 615 4.98 29.35 -8.32
N ASN A 616 5.36 28.50 -7.38
CA ASN A 616 4.47 27.45 -6.89
C ASN A 616 3.37 28.01 -5.97
N ILE A 617 3.69 29.03 -5.17
CA ILE A 617 2.70 29.79 -4.41
C ILE A 617 1.70 30.45 -5.36
N ALA A 618 2.19 31.06 -6.44
CA ALA A 618 1.35 31.66 -7.48
C ALA A 618 0.41 30.63 -8.13
N ARG A 619 0.92 29.45 -8.53
CA ARG A 619 0.10 28.34 -9.07
C ARG A 619 -1.03 27.94 -8.12
N TYR A 620 -0.73 27.80 -6.84
CA TYR A 620 -1.72 27.42 -5.84
C TYR A 620 -2.82 28.47 -5.70
N LEU A 621 -2.43 29.75 -5.57
CA LEU A 621 -3.38 30.85 -5.45
C LEU A 621 -4.26 30.97 -6.70
N ASN A 622 -3.69 30.72 -7.89
CA ASN A 622 -4.43 30.71 -9.14
C ASN A 622 -5.54 29.66 -9.15
N ARG A 623 -5.22 28.41 -8.82
CA ARG A 623 -6.20 27.32 -8.73
C ARG A 623 -7.28 27.60 -7.70
N LEU A 624 -6.90 28.16 -6.55
CA LEU A 624 -7.85 28.51 -5.49
C LEU A 624 -8.90 29.51 -5.99
N ILE A 625 -8.48 30.51 -6.76
CA ILE A 625 -9.39 31.51 -7.31
C ILE A 625 -10.17 30.98 -8.51
N GLU A 626 -9.53 30.27 -9.43
CA GLU A 626 -10.19 29.73 -10.63
C GLU A 626 -11.33 28.76 -10.28
N HIS A 627 -11.17 27.98 -9.20
CA HIS A 627 -12.21 27.05 -8.73
C HIS A 627 -13.53 27.75 -8.43
N CYS A 628 -13.48 28.94 -7.83
CA CYS A 628 -14.66 29.71 -7.44
C CYS A 628 -15.07 30.75 -8.49
N TYR A 629 -14.09 31.32 -9.18
CA TYR A 629 -14.25 32.37 -10.20
C TYR A 629 -13.46 32.02 -11.47
N PRO A 630 -14.00 31.13 -12.33
CA PRO A 630 -13.28 30.61 -13.51
C PRO A 630 -12.92 31.68 -14.56
N HIS A 631 -13.50 32.88 -14.47
CA HIS A 631 -13.25 33.98 -15.40
C HIS A 631 -12.29 35.03 -14.83
N LEU A 632 -11.90 34.93 -13.55
CA LEU A 632 -11.08 35.94 -12.87
C LEU A 632 -9.58 35.71 -13.10
N LEU A 633 -9.12 34.47 -12.90
CA LEU A 633 -7.75 34.05 -13.23
C LEU A 633 -7.82 32.70 -13.94
N ARG A 634 -7.56 32.67 -15.25
CA ARG A 634 -7.69 31.45 -16.06
C ARG A 634 -6.41 30.64 -16.06
N TYR A 635 -6.59 29.33 -15.98
CA TYR A 635 -5.56 28.32 -15.98
C TYR A 635 -6.08 26.99 -16.52
N GLU A 636 -6.61 26.10 -15.68
CA GLU A 636 -7.05 24.77 -16.09
C GLU A 636 -8.42 24.79 -16.78
N SER A 637 -9.26 25.78 -16.47
CA SER A 637 -10.63 25.88 -17.04
C SER A 637 -10.67 26.14 -18.55
N LYS A 638 -9.57 26.63 -19.14
CA LYS A 638 -9.42 26.87 -20.59
C LYS A 638 -8.89 25.65 -21.36
N GLY A 639 -8.63 24.55 -20.67
CA GLY A 639 -8.18 23.28 -21.25
C GLY A 639 -6.68 23.03 -21.15
N ALA A 640 -6.28 21.78 -21.37
CA ALA A 640 -4.93 21.29 -21.09
C ALA A 640 -3.81 21.98 -21.90
N LEU A 641 -4.09 22.41 -23.13
CA LEU A 641 -3.11 23.11 -23.97
C LEU A 641 -2.75 24.48 -23.37
N TYR A 642 -3.75 25.23 -22.92
CA TYR A 642 -3.52 26.54 -22.29
C TYR A 642 -2.83 26.40 -20.93
N ALA A 643 -3.21 25.41 -20.12
CA ALA A 643 -2.54 25.13 -18.86
C ALA A 643 -1.04 24.81 -19.05
N ASN A 644 -0.69 24.01 -20.07
CA ASN A 644 0.71 23.74 -20.43
C ASN A 644 1.47 25.00 -20.86
N GLU A 645 0.83 25.90 -21.62
CA GLU A 645 1.44 27.19 -21.97
C GLU A 645 1.73 28.01 -20.71
N ILE A 646 0.76 28.17 -19.80
CA ILE A 646 0.95 28.87 -18.53
C ILE A 646 2.12 28.24 -17.73
N ASP A 647 2.19 26.91 -17.65
CA ASP A 647 3.24 26.22 -16.91
C ASP A 647 4.65 26.46 -17.49
N ASN A 648 4.79 26.46 -18.82
CA ASN A 648 6.07 26.77 -19.48
C ASN A 648 6.58 28.18 -19.11
N TYR A 649 5.69 29.18 -19.08
CA TYR A 649 6.09 30.54 -18.70
C TYR A 649 6.40 30.68 -17.22
N LEU A 650 5.68 29.96 -16.36
CA LEU A 650 5.98 29.89 -14.93
C LEU A 650 7.36 29.27 -14.68
N GLU A 651 7.76 28.27 -15.45
CA GLU A 651 9.12 27.71 -15.41
C GLU A 651 10.17 28.73 -15.87
N MET A 652 9.92 29.46 -16.97
CA MET A 652 10.82 30.53 -17.42
C MET A 652 10.99 31.63 -16.36
N LEU A 653 9.91 32.01 -15.66
CA LEU A 653 9.95 32.98 -14.57
C LEU A 653 10.72 32.46 -13.36
N HIS A 654 10.60 31.18 -13.03
CA HIS A 654 11.39 30.54 -11.98
C HIS A 654 12.89 30.61 -12.31
N SER A 655 13.28 30.27 -13.54
CA SER A 655 14.68 30.40 -13.99
C SER A 655 15.17 31.85 -13.96
N PHE A 656 14.34 32.82 -14.33
CA PHE A 656 14.70 34.25 -14.24
C PHE A 656 15.01 34.70 -12.81
N LEU A 657 14.19 34.29 -11.83
CA LEU A 657 14.34 34.66 -10.42
C LEU A 657 15.61 34.08 -9.78
N HIS A 658 16.14 32.97 -10.29
CA HIS A 658 17.31 32.28 -9.71
C HIS A 658 18.61 32.50 -10.49
N ASP A 659 18.56 32.53 -11.82
CA ASP A 659 19.76 32.52 -12.67
C ASP A 659 20.01 33.84 -13.43
N ASN A 660 19.14 34.86 -13.28
CA ASN A 660 19.21 36.16 -13.97
C ASN A 660 19.36 36.09 -15.51
N THR A 661 19.12 34.93 -16.12
CA THR A 661 19.24 34.70 -17.55
C THR A 661 17.85 34.59 -18.15
N CYS A 662 17.38 35.66 -18.80
CA CYS A 662 16.24 35.56 -19.71
C CYS A 662 16.47 36.41 -20.96
N GLN A 663 16.67 35.73 -22.08
CA GLN A 663 16.35 36.29 -23.39
C GLN A 663 14.85 36.08 -23.63
N GLY A 664 14.09 37.16 -23.84
CA GLY A 664 12.80 37.08 -24.54
C GLY A 664 11.51 37.26 -23.73
N ILE A 665 11.53 37.47 -22.41
CA ILE A 665 10.31 37.81 -21.67
C ILE A 665 10.06 39.33 -21.75
N HIS A 666 9.72 39.84 -22.93
CA HIS A 666 9.19 41.19 -23.08
C HIS A 666 8.20 41.29 -24.23
N LYS A 667 6.93 41.54 -23.89
CA LYS A 667 6.02 42.39 -24.67
C LYS A 667 4.97 42.99 -23.74
N LYS A 668 4.82 44.31 -23.87
CA LYS A 668 4.10 45.26 -23.00
C LYS A 668 2.68 44.79 -22.66
N SER A 669 2.34 44.85 -21.37
CA SER A 669 1.01 44.82 -20.73
C SER A 669 -0.23 44.65 -21.63
N ARG A 670 -0.94 43.52 -21.45
CA ARG A 670 -2.23 43.36 -20.72
C ARG A 670 -2.78 41.94 -20.97
N TYR A 671 -2.15 41.18 -21.88
CA TYR A 671 -2.56 39.86 -22.38
C TYR A 671 -1.36 39.10 -22.99
N ALA A 672 -0.35 38.71 -22.20
CA ALA A 672 0.81 38.00 -22.76
C ALA A 672 0.42 36.63 -23.35
N MET A 673 -0.73 36.08 -22.91
CA MET A 673 -1.26 34.76 -23.25
C MET A 673 -2.65 34.83 -23.96
N GLY A 674 -3.04 36.00 -24.48
CA GLY A 674 -4.37 36.23 -25.10
C GLY A 674 -5.39 36.89 -24.17
N GLU A 675 -6.67 36.98 -24.56
CA GLU A 675 -7.71 37.86 -23.94
C GLU A 675 -8.06 37.60 -22.45
N ASP A 676 -7.49 36.57 -21.82
CA ASP A 676 -7.80 36.18 -20.43
C ASP A 676 -6.61 36.46 -19.50
N ILE A 677 -6.89 36.95 -18.29
CA ILE A 677 -5.86 37.24 -17.28
C ILE A 677 -5.43 35.91 -16.61
N SER A 678 -4.13 35.66 -16.54
CA SER A 678 -3.53 34.54 -15.83
C SER A 678 -2.63 35.00 -14.68
N ILE A 679 -2.21 34.06 -13.81
CA ILE A 679 -1.26 34.38 -12.75
C ILE A 679 0.12 34.78 -13.26
N VAL A 680 0.49 34.35 -14.48
CA VAL A 680 1.73 34.77 -15.16
C VAL A 680 1.71 36.26 -15.44
N ASP A 681 0.57 36.81 -15.89
CA ASP A 681 0.43 38.24 -16.17
C ASP A 681 0.62 39.07 -14.89
N ILE A 682 0.12 38.59 -13.75
CA ILE A 682 0.31 39.22 -12.43
C ILE A 682 1.79 39.19 -12.01
N LEU A 683 2.48 38.06 -12.20
CA LEU A 683 3.91 37.92 -11.89
C LEU A 683 4.76 38.86 -12.76
N LEU A 684 4.48 38.92 -14.06
CA LEU A 684 5.18 39.79 -15.01
C LEU A 684 4.99 41.27 -14.68
N GLU A 685 3.76 41.70 -14.37
CA GLU A 685 3.48 43.09 -14.00
C GLU A 685 4.25 43.49 -12.72
N SER A 686 4.34 42.59 -11.74
CA SER A 686 5.12 42.82 -10.52
C SER A 686 6.62 42.96 -10.79
N LEU A 687 7.17 42.19 -11.72
CA LEU A 687 8.58 42.26 -12.10
C LEU A 687 8.89 43.56 -12.88
N GLU A 688 8.00 44.01 -13.78
CA GLU A 688 8.17 45.28 -14.50
C GLU A 688 8.13 46.49 -13.56
N LYS A 689 7.21 46.52 -12.59
CA LYS A 689 7.16 47.58 -11.57
C LYS A 689 8.43 47.64 -10.71
N CYS A 690 9.12 46.52 -10.50
CA CYS A 690 10.40 46.50 -9.80
C CYS A 690 11.51 47.24 -10.55
N LYS A 691 11.62 47.04 -11.86
CA LYS A 691 12.63 47.74 -12.69
C LYS A 691 12.42 49.26 -12.65
N SER A 692 11.17 49.72 -12.72
CA SER A 692 10.85 51.16 -12.71
C SER A 692 11.01 51.88 -11.36
N ARG A 693 11.04 51.15 -10.23
CA ARG A 693 11.25 51.71 -8.89
C ARG A 693 12.74 51.76 -8.50
N ASN A 694 13.54 50.78 -8.92
CA ASN A 694 14.99 50.82 -8.69
C ASN A 694 15.68 51.99 -9.43
N GLU A 695 15.10 52.50 -10.52
CA GLU A 695 15.61 53.70 -11.22
C GLU A 695 15.27 55.05 -10.54
N ARG A 696 14.49 55.06 -9.45
CA ARG A 696 14.13 56.30 -8.72
C ARG A 696 14.65 56.38 -7.29
N ASP A 697 15.19 55.28 -6.78
CA ASP A 697 15.75 55.19 -5.42
C ASP A 697 17.29 55.02 -5.43
N ASP A 698 17.94 55.20 -6.59
CA ASP A 698 19.39 55.41 -6.75
C ASP A 698 19.74 56.90 -6.91
#